data_AF-A0A401KIQ2-F1
#
_entry.id   AF-A0A401KIQ2-F1
#
_cell.length_a   1.000
_cell.length_b   1.000
_cell.length_c   1.000
_cell.angle_alpha   90.00
_cell.angle_beta   90.00
_cell.angle_gamma   90.00
#
_symmetry.space_group_name_H-M   'P 1'
#
loop_
_entity.id
_entity.type
_entity.pdbx_description
1 polymer ?
#
loop_
_entity_poly.entity_id
_entity_poly.type
_entity_poly.pdbx_seq_one_letter_code
_entity_poly.pdbx_strand_id
1 'polypeptide(L)'
;MTQPKTILITGAAGGIGLATSRHFNTLHPSSTIILTDLPTHQEATESLIQSTFPHPEKAVFLPANILDWSRMTHLFRTIAQKYGGVDVVVANAGMMESTPVLDLDDVDEETGELRESLEARRVVDVNLMGTLNTLRLAMYHMKEKEKKNGSIVLLASTSGYFGGTGVTAYVASKHGVVGLLRASQVTAQKYGIRVNAVAPFMTPTRMTAGLSQSWQDAGLEANTPERVAEVIEQVGMDTARRGSCMLFEVLFEQRIPRVVERVQRVRERPAVLFPMGVEYIEFSHAKDGLESQLCNCASSQNLVDVASAEHLRHNATANLAAEWKPGVKEWLVLTCVSLLLTMDAFNATVLLPMITNSLATSEQPLGSTLWIEASYILASAASQPFSAMLAAIFGVGPIALGAAVLATVGTGVCSGSMSLACLVPGRFVQGVGCGGAITASLLMIDEVIPCPHQARFTGYALQARAVGAIVGLIFGGVLVNHAVWTFYTSFVFCALGLLVIPFAVELRTYKRIAKCKVCELDWQGAVLTFMGMGCLLIGINWGGILYEWSNWHVLVVLGTGAASIIVLVLYESLWSIHPLFSSAVFSDIARSMLYLGSLLHGFLLSCHLVNCALYLRLVQDLSSTFEGLSLLTVVSPALLALILTEKVRLLRDPSAFPWMVRIGWFCSVLATGFFIILDVSTPPQAWVFILLGGGMGHSLLISGYHRGVHYIRQPSRDNEHYPASCILMYSLLRTWGMCIAVPVSGAIILNRMFREEGAEGSMNFDVQAGGSSLSQQGRSQKLMLVDGFHMLWRVMVGASALGGISSLFVK
;
A
#
# COMPACT_ATOMS: atom_id res chain seq x y z
N MET A 1 -4.82 35.20 -36.25
CA MET A 1 -3.99 34.49 -37.26
C MET A 1 -2.73 34.01 -36.58
N THR A 2 -2.44 32.72 -36.63
CA THR A 2 -1.21 32.09 -36.09
C THR A 2 0.01 32.56 -36.89
N GLN A 3 1.13 32.84 -36.22
CA GLN A 3 2.38 33.19 -36.90
C GLN A 3 2.86 32.02 -37.79
N PRO A 4 3.43 32.28 -38.98
CA PRO A 4 3.94 31.22 -39.85
C PRO A 4 5.06 30.45 -39.15
N LYS A 5 5.04 29.12 -39.27
CA LYS A 5 6.00 28.20 -38.65
C LYS A 5 6.66 27.31 -39.70
N THR A 6 7.86 26.81 -39.38
CA THR A 6 8.51 25.75 -40.15
C THR A 6 8.39 24.42 -39.41
N ILE A 7 7.78 23.43 -40.05
CA ILE A 7 7.40 22.14 -39.45
C ILE A 7 8.15 21.03 -40.19
N LEU A 8 9.03 20.30 -39.50
CA LEU A 8 9.78 19.17 -40.05
C LEU A 8 9.16 17.85 -39.60
N ILE A 9 8.89 16.92 -40.53
CA ILE A 9 8.32 15.61 -40.24
C ILE A 9 9.21 14.52 -40.84
N THR A 10 9.71 13.59 -40.01
CA THR A 10 10.51 12.45 -40.47
C THR A 10 9.64 11.23 -40.80
N GLY A 11 10.06 10.40 -41.76
CA GLY A 11 9.26 9.26 -42.19
C GLY A 11 7.99 9.71 -42.90
N ALA A 12 8.09 10.81 -43.66
CA ALA A 12 6.96 11.55 -44.20
C ALA A 12 6.50 11.05 -45.59
N ALA A 13 7.13 10.03 -46.17
CA ALA A 13 6.76 9.48 -47.47
C ALA A 13 5.53 8.56 -47.44
N GLY A 14 5.01 8.20 -46.26
CA GLY A 14 3.84 7.34 -46.14
C GLY A 14 3.24 7.27 -44.72
N GLY A 15 2.13 6.54 -44.60
CA GLY A 15 1.47 6.24 -43.33
C GLY A 15 1.15 7.49 -42.50
N ILE A 16 1.43 7.41 -41.19
CA ILE A 16 1.19 8.50 -40.23
C ILE A 16 1.95 9.77 -40.62
N GLY A 17 3.18 9.66 -41.11
CA GLY A 17 4.01 10.83 -41.45
C GLY A 17 3.46 11.63 -42.63
N LEU A 18 2.99 10.96 -43.67
CA LEU A 18 2.34 11.62 -44.82
C LEU A 18 1.00 12.25 -44.41
N ALA A 19 0.18 11.53 -43.65
CA ALA A 19 -1.08 12.05 -43.13
C ALA A 19 -0.87 13.28 -42.24
N THR A 20 0.15 13.25 -41.37
CA THR A 20 0.56 14.36 -40.52
C THR A 20 0.99 15.56 -41.35
N SER A 21 1.79 15.33 -42.40
CA SER A 21 2.26 16.39 -43.30
C SER A 21 1.10 17.08 -44.03
N ARG A 22 0.16 16.28 -44.55
CA ARG A 22 -1.05 16.81 -45.20
C ARG A 22 -1.92 17.58 -44.20
N HIS A 23 -2.10 17.05 -42.99
CA HIS A 23 -2.95 17.65 -41.97
C HIS A 23 -2.41 19.01 -41.50
N PHE A 24 -1.10 19.12 -41.24
CA PHE A 24 -0.48 20.42 -40.95
C PHE A 24 -0.58 21.39 -42.13
N ASN A 25 -0.43 20.91 -43.38
CA ASN A 25 -0.58 21.74 -44.57
C ASN A 25 -2.02 22.30 -44.71
N THR A 26 -3.03 21.50 -44.38
CA THR A 26 -4.44 21.92 -44.38
C THR A 26 -4.74 22.96 -43.30
N LEU A 27 -4.32 22.73 -42.05
CA LEU A 27 -4.69 23.60 -40.92
C LEU A 27 -3.82 24.87 -40.81
N HIS A 28 -2.59 24.83 -41.33
CA HIS A 28 -1.62 25.92 -41.21
C HIS A 28 -1.12 26.39 -42.59
N PRO A 29 -1.98 26.99 -43.43
CA PRO A 29 -1.65 27.36 -44.81
C PRO A 29 -0.53 28.40 -44.94
N SER A 30 -0.22 29.13 -43.86
CA SER A 30 0.90 30.07 -43.82
C SER A 30 2.24 29.42 -43.48
N SER A 31 2.24 28.19 -42.95
CA SER A 31 3.42 27.47 -42.47
C SER A 31 4.08 26.64 -43.56
N THR A 32 5.40 26.46 -43.48
CA THR A 32 6.16 25.61 -44.40
C THR A 32 6.32 24.21 -43.82
N ILE A 33 5.83 23.20 -44.53
CA ILE A 33 5.89 21.80 -44.15
C ILE A 33 7.07 21.15 -44.87
N ILE A 34 8.02 20.62 -44.11
CA ILE A 34 9.21 19.97 -44.61
C ILE A 34 9.07 18.48 -44.35
N LEU A 35 8.94 17.72 -45.43
CA LEU A 35 8.85 16.27 -45.41
C LEU A 35 10.25 15.70 -45.61
N THR A 36 10.70 14.81 -44.73
CA THR A 36 11.97 14.09 -44.92
C THR A 36 11.77 12.59 -44.81
N ASP A 37 12.34 11.88 -45.76
CA ASP A 37 12.39 10.43 -45.80
C ASP A 37 13.58 9.96 -46.66
N LEU A 38 13.72 8.65 -46.86
CA LEU A 38 14.79 8.08 -47.67
C LEU A 38 14.78 8.63 -49.12
N PRO A 39 15.95 8.84 -49.75
CA PRO A 39 16.06 9.36 -51.12
C PRO A 39 15.24 8.56 -52.15
N THR A 40 15.08 7.26 -51.94
CA THR A 40 14.29 6.36 -52.79
C THR A 40 12.80 6.72 -52.85
N HIS A 41 12.30 7.56 -51.95
CA HIS A 41 10.90 7.98 -51.91
C HIS A 41 10.66 9.39 -52.47
N GLN A 42 11.69 10.06 -52.99
CA GLN A 42 11.61 11.46 -53.40
C GLN A 42 10.56 11.72 -54.49
N GLU A 43 10.68 11.10 -55.67
CA GLU A 43 9.78 11.35 -56.80
C GLU A 43 8.31 11.04 -56.47
N ALA A 44 8.08 9.93 -55.75
CA ALA A 44 6.74 9.52 -55.33
C ALA A 44 6.13 10.52 -54.33
N THR A 45 6.92 11.01 -53.37
CA THR A 45 6.43 11.95 -52.36
C THR A 45 6.18 13.34 -52.95
N GLU A 46 7.05 13.82 -53.85
CA GLU A 46 6.86 15.09 -54.56
C GLU A 46 5.58 15.05 -55.42
N SER A 47 5.32 13.94 -56.11
CA SER A 47 4.08 13.73 -56.86
C SER A 47 2.83 13.71 -55.95
N LEU A 48 2.93 13.10 -54.77
CA LEU A 48 1.85 13.10 -53.78
C LEU A 48 1.58 14.49 -53.20
N ILE A 49 2.63 15.29 -52.95
CA ILE A 49 2.48 16.68 -52.52
C ILE A 49 1.66 17.45 -53.55
N GLN A 50 2.04 17.38 -54.85
CA GLN A 50 1.34 18.12 -55.90
C GLN A 50 -0.11 17.67 -56.10
N SER A 51 -0.42 16.39 -55.89
CA SER A 51 -1.74 15.82 -56.17
C SER A 51 -2.71 15.82 -54.98
N THR A 52 -2.22 15.82 -53.73
CA THR A 52 -3.07 15.58 -52.55
C THR A 52 -3.03 16.68 -51.48
N PHE A 53 -2.07 17.60 -51.53
CA PHE A 53 -1.96 18.67 -50.53
C PHE A 53 -2.76 19.89 -50.97
N PRO A 54 -3.51 20.57 -50.07
CA PRO A 54 -4.26 21.76 -50.42
C PRO A 54 -3.37 22.97 -50.76
N HIS A 55 -2.17 23.03 -50.18
CA HIS A 55 -1.19 24.11 -50.38
C HIS A 55 0.18 23.50 -50.75
N PRO A 56 0.33 22.92 -51.95
CA PRO A 56 1.55 22.21 -52.36
C PRO A 56 2.78 23.12 -52.39
N GLU A 57 2.61 24.41 -52.66
CA GLU A 57 3.68 25.43 -52.64
C GLU A 57 4.27 25.67 -51.24
N LYS A 58 3.57 25.21 -50.19
CA LYS A 58 4.01 25.28 -48.79
C LYS A 58 4.59 23.97 -48.27
N ALA A 59 4.67 22.93 -49.11
CA ALA A 59 5.23 21.63 -48.74
C ALA A 59 6.47 21.32 -49.60
N VAL A 60 7.57 20.93 -48.94
CA VAL A 60 8.84 20.63 -49.61
C VAL A 60 9.38 19.30 -49.11
N PHE A 61 9.79 18.43 -50.03
CA PHE A 61 10.49 17.19 -49.69
C PHE A 61 12.00 17.43 -49.68
N LEU A 62 12.68 17.02 -48.61
CA LEU A 62 14.13 17.03 -48.49
C LEU A 62 14.60 15.61 -48.14
N PRO A 63 15.34 14.91 -49.01
CA PRO A 63 15.75 13.53 -48.77
C PRO A 63 16.82 13.43 -47.67
N ALA A 64 16.59 12.60 -46.66
CA ALA A 64 17.59 12.27 -45.65
C ALA A 64 17.31 10.92 -44.97
N ASN A 65 18.37 10.17 -44.68
CA ASN A 65 18.30 9.01 -43.80
C ASN A 65 18.60 9.46 -42.36
N ILE A 66 17.67 9.19 -41.43
CA ILE A 66 17.80 9.57 -40.02
C ILE A 66 18.99 8.91 -39.29
N LEU A 67 19.54 7.84 -39.84
CA LEU A 67 20.74 7.17 -39.33
C LEU A 67 22.04 7.84 -39.81
N ASP A 68 22.00 8.58 -40.91
CA ASP A 68 23.16 9.30 -41.44
C ASP A 68 23.25 10.69 -40.80
N TRP A 69 24.17 10.80 -39.84
CA TRP A 69 24.41 12.03 -39.10
C TRP A 69 24.78 13.22 -40.02
N SER A 70 25.58 12.98 -41.07
CA SER A 70 26.04 14.03 -41.98
C SER A 70 24.89 14.57 -42.82
N ARG A 71 24.03 13.67 -43.34
CA ARG A 71 22.82 14.05 -44.08
C ARG A 71 21.82 14.78 -43.21
N MET A 72 21.57 14.31 -41.99
CA MET A 72 20.67 14.98 -41.05
C MET A 72 21.21 16.36 -40.64
N THR A 73 22.52 16.50 -40.41
CA THR A 73 23.14 17.81 -40.14
C THR A 73 22.99 18.77 -41.31
N HIS A 74 23.16 18.28 -42.55
CA HIS A 74 22.96 19.08 -43.76
C HIS A 74 21.49 19.48 -43.94
N LEU A 75 20.54 18.58 -43.65
CA LEU A 75 19.11 18.85 -43.67
C LEU A 75 18.77 20.03 -42.75
N PHE A 76 19.09 19.93 -41.45
CA PHE A 76 18.77 21.01 -40.51
C PHE A 76 19.48 22.34 -40.83
N ARG A 77 20.72 22.30 -41.34
CA ARG A 77 21.43 23.49 -41.82
C ARG A 77 20.71 24.15 -43.00
N THR A 78 20.25 23.35 -43.94
CA THR A 78 19.48 23.83 -45.10
C THR A 78 18.18 24.48 -44.64
N ILE A 79 17.51 23.88 -43.64
CA ILE A 79 16.29 24.45 -43.05
C ILE A 79 16.58 25.80 -42.38
N ALA A 80 17.67 25.89 -41.60
CA ALA A 80 18.10 27.13 -40.99
C ALA A 80 18.37 28.24 -42.01
N GLN A 81 19.09 27.92 -43.09
CA GLN A 81 19.48 28.89 -44.11
C GLN A 81 18.32 29.35 -45.00
N LYS A 82 17.44 28.43 -45.42
CA LYS A 82 16.38 28.73 -46.40
C LYS A 82 15.06 29.16 -45.75
N TYR A 83 14.76 28.65 -44.56
CA TYR A 83 13.45 28.83 -43.91
C TYR A 83 13.54 29.49 -42.53
N GLY A 84 14.72 29.96 -42.11
CA GLY A 84 14.90 30.67 -40.84
C GLY A 84 14.91 29.76 -39.60
N GLY A 85 15.06 28.45 -39.78
CA GLY A 85 15.11 27.45 -38.71
C GLY A 85 13.83 26.64 -38.62
N VAL A 86 13.73 25.81 -37.58
CA VAL A 86 12.57 24.94 -37.34
C VAL A 86 11.81 25.37 -36.09
N ASP A 87 10.48 25.27 -36.12
CA ASP A 87 9.60 25.58 -34.99
C ASP A 87 8.98 24.31 -34.39
N VAL A 88 8.59 23.36 -35.25
CA VAL A 88 7.99 22.08 -34.84
C VAL A 88 8.74 20.93 -35.53
N VAL A 89 9.13 19.91 -34.77
CA VAL A 89 9.71 18.68 -35.31
C VAL A 89 8.88 17.48 -34.88
N VAL A 90 8.38 16.70 -35.83
CA VAL A 90 7.72 15.42 -35.58
C VAL A 90 8.69 14.30 -35.96
N ALA A 91 9.26 13.65 -34.95
CA ALA A 91 10.13 12.48 -35.13
C ALA A 91 9.27 11.22 -35.27
N ASN A 92 8.75 11.00 -36.49
CA ASN A 92 7.80 9.95 -36.81
C ASN A 92 8.42 8.71 -37.47
N ALA A 93 9.57 8.84 -38.12
CA ALA A 93 10.22 7.72 -38.80
C ALA A 93 10.39 6.51 -37.87
N GLY A 94 9.98 5.34 -38.39
CA GLY A 94 10.08 4.08 -37.67
C GLY A 94 9.86 2.89 -38.57
N MET A 95 10.14 1.70 -38.04
CA MET A 95 9.87 0.41 -38.66
C MET A 95 9.54 -0.63 -37.59
N MET A 96 8.94 -1.74 -38.00
CA MET A 96 8.61 -2.90 -37.18
C MET A 96 9.22 -4.13 -37.85
N GLU A 97 9.71 -5.08 -37.06
CA GLU A 97 10.21 -6.34 -37.59
C GLU A 97 9.10 -7.12 -38.32
N SER A 98 9.49 -7.80 -39.39
CA SER A 98 8.62 -8.65 -40.19
C SER A 98 8.52 -10.07 -39.63
N THR A 99 9.57 -10.55 -38.97
CA THR A 99 9.60 -11.85 -38.28
C THR A 99 9.82 -11.69 -36.78
N PRO A 100 9.22 -12.54 -35.92
CA PRO A 100 9.41 -12.47 -34.47
C PRO A 100 10.87 -12.74 -34.08
N VAL A 101 11.50 -11.79 -33.39
CA VAL A 101 12.91 -11.90 -32.95
C VAL A 101 13.16 -13.05 -31.97
N LEU A 102 12.12 -13.49 -31.26
CA LEU A 102 12.19 -14.60 -30.30
C LEU A 102 11.61 -15.90 -30.87
N ASP A 103 11.58 -16.03 -32.19
CA ASP A 103 11.33 -17.31 -32.84
C ASP A 103 12.57 -18.20 -32.69
N LEU A 104 12.51 -19.13 -31.73
CA LEU A 104 13.62 -20.04 -31.43
C LEU A 104 13.74 -21.18 -32.44
N ASP A 105 12.76 -21.32 -33.32
CA ASP A 105 12.73 -22.32 -34.39
C ASP A 105 13.31 -21.78 -35.71
N ASP A 106 13.68 -20.48 -35.79
CA ASP A 106 14.39 -19.89 -36.93
C ASP A 106 15.88 -20.30 -36.93
N VAL A 107 16.11 -21.58 -37.18
CA VAL A 107 17.43 -22.18 -37.31
C VAL A 107 17.80 -22.36 -38.78
N ASP A 108 19.08 -22.28 -39.07
CA ASP A 108 19.62 -22.63 -40.37
C ASP A 108 19.52 -24.15 -40.60
N GLU A 109 18.89 -24.57 -41.70
CA GLU A 109 18.58 -25.97 -41.95
C GLU A 109 19.82 -26.85 -42.18
N GLU A 110 20.93 -26.26 -42.61
CA GLU A 110 22.17 -27.00 -42.89
C GLU A 110 23.05 -27.13 -41.65
N THR A 111 23.11 -26.09 -40.81
CA THR A 111 24.00 -26.02 -39.64
C THR A 111 23.28 -26.33 -38.32
N GLY A 112 21.95 -26.17 -38.26
CA GLY A 112 21.15 -26.28 -37.04
C GLY A 112 21.34 -25.12 -36.06
N GLU A 113 22.07 -24.07 -36.43
CA GLU A 113 22.33 -22.91 -35.58
C GLU A 113 21.22 -21.86 -35.71
N LEU A 114 20.93 -21.15 -34.62
CA LEU A 114 19.94 -20.07 -34.60
C LEU A 114 20.40 -18.92 -35.52
N ARG A 115 19.52 -18.47 -36.44
CA ARG A 115 19.85 -17.38 -37.36
C ARG A 115 19.95 -16.05 -36.63
N GLU A 116 20.93 -15.22 -37.03
CA GLU A 116 21.07 -13.86 -36.50
C GLU A 116 19.91 -12.97 -37.00
N SER A 117 19.20 -12.32 -36.07
CA SER A 117 18.14 -11.36 -36.42
C SER A 117 18.71 -9.97 -36.79
N LEU A 118 19.19 -9.83 -38.03
CA LEU A 118 19.70 -8.56 -38.56
C LEU A 118 18.61 -7.47 -38.64
N GLU A 119 17.34 -7.86 -38.83
CA GLU A 119 16.22 -6.93 -38.87
C GLU A 119 15.95 -6.30 -37.50
N ALA A 120 16.05 -7.08 -36.41
CA ALA A 120 15.89 -6.58 -35.04
C ALA A 120 16.85 -5.43 -34.73
N ARG A 121 18.12 -5.57 -35.15
CA ARG A 121 19.12 -4.52 -35.03
C ARG A 121 18.71 -3.26 -35.77
N ARG A 122 18.24 -3.41 -37.01
CA ARG A 122 17.77 -2.29 -37.83
C ARG A 122 16.56 -1.58 -37.23
N VAL A 123 15.63 -2.32 -36.62
CA VAL A 123 14.47 -1.74 -35.89
C VAL A 123 14.95 -0.86 -34.75
N VAL A 124 15.91 -1.33 -33.94
CA VAL A 124 16.47 -0.55 -32.84
C VAL A 124 17.20 0.70 -33.37
N ASP A 125 18.03 0.54 -34.41
CA ASP A 125 18.75 1.66 -35.00
C ASP A 125 17.79 2.74 -35.51
N VAL A 126 16.79 2.38 -36.32
CA VAL A 126 15.82 3.34 -36.88
C VAL A 126 14.96 3.98 -35.78
N ASN A 127 14.29 3.16 -34.96
CA ASN A 127 13.29 3.66 -34.02
C ASN A 127 13.91 4.42 -32.85
N LEU A 128 15.08 4.00 -32.36
CA LEU A 128 15.72 4.59 -31.18
C LEU A 128 16.85 5.55 -31.58
N MET A 129 17.87 5.05 -32.29
CA MET A 129 19.04 5.87 -32.63
C MET A 129 18.70 6.98 -33.65
N GLY A 130 17.86 6.68 -34.64
CA GLY A 130 17.36 7.66 -35.61
C GLY A 130 16.50 8.75 -34.94
N THR A 131 15.63 8.37 -34.01
CA THR A 131 14.85 9.32 -33.20
C THR A 131 15.75 10.18 -32.33
N LEU A 132 16.77 9.59 -31.69
CA LEU A 132 17.76 10.32 -30.89
C LEU A 132 18.55 11.33 -31.74
N ASN A 133 18.98 10.96 -32.95
CA ASN A 133 19.65 11.86 -33.87
C ASN A 133 18.76 13.07 -34.22
N THR A 134 17.49 12.79 -34.55
CA THR A 134 16.49 13.82 -34.87
C THR A 134 16.26 14.76 -33.69
N LEU A 135 16.04 14.21 -32.50
CA LEU A 135 15.84 14.97 -31.26
C LEU A 135 17.05 15.87 -30.95
N ARG A 136 18.27 15.33 -31.05
CA ARG A 136 19.49 16.06 -30.74
C ARG A 136 19.71 17.24 -31.70
N LEU A 137 19.53 17.04 -33.00
CA LEU A 137 19.68 18.11 -34.00
C LEU A 137 18.55 19.15 -33.90
N ALA A 138 17.32 18.71 -33.66
CA ALA A 138 16.19 19.61 -33.42
C ALA A 138 16.46 20.53 -32.22
N MET A 139 16.90 19.97 -31.09
CA MET A 139 17.21 20.75 -29.91
C MET A 139 18.40 21.70 -30.12
N TYR A 140 19.41 21.27 -30.87
CA TYR A 140 20.57 22.11 -31.21
C TYR A 140 20.13 23.37 -31.98
N HIS A 141 19.34 23.20 -33.05
CA HIS A 141 18.90 24.33 -33.86
C HIS A 141 17.82 25.19 -33.20
N MET A 142 16.91 24.59 -32.42
CA MET A 142 15.92 25.35 -31.65
C MET A 142 16.57 26.18 -30.54
N LYS A 143 17.66 25.69 -29.94
CA LYS A 143 18.42 26.44 -28.93
C LYS A 143 18.98 27.75 -29.50
N GLU A 144 19.41 27.77 -30.76
CA GLU A 144 20.03 28.94 -31.40
C GLU A 144 19.02 30.05 -31.76
N LYS A 145 17.71 29.75 -31.76
CA LYS A 145 16.67 30.75 -32.06
C LYS A 145 16.52 31.79 -30.94
N GLU A 146 16.29 33.04 -31.31
CA GLU A 146 15.99 34.14 -30.36
C GLU A 146 14.67 33.88 -29.62
N LYS A 147 13.62 33.46 -30.35
CA LYS A 147 12.34 33.06 -29.76
C LYS A 147 12.41 31.62 -29.23
N LYS A 148 12.20 31.44 -27.92
CA LYS A 148 12.17 30.13 -27.25
C LYS A 148 10.76 29.52 -27.29
N ASN A 149 10.38 28.97 -28.44
CA ASN A 149 9.05 28.39 -28.68
C ASN A 149 9.08 27.04 -29.42
N GLY A 150 10.24 26.37 -29.45
CA GLY A 150 10.42 25.10 -30.17
C GLY A 150 9.56 23.97 -29.60
N SER A 151 9.02 23.14 -30.49
CA SER A 151 8.18 21.98 -30.17
C SER A 151 8.69 20.73 -30.86
N ILE A 152 8.85 19.64 -30.11
CA ILE A 152 9.27 18.35 -30.63
C ILE A 152 8.23 17.31 -30.20
N VAL A 153 7.70 16.56 -31.17
CA VAL A 153 6.79 15.44 -30.94
C VAL A 153 7.49 14.14 -31.33
N LEU A 154 7.66 13.25 -30.35
CA LEU A 154 8.23 11.92 -30.57
C LEU A 154 7.11 10.91 -30.82
N LEU A 155 7.27 10.06 -31.84
CA LEU A 155 6.30 9.03 -32.14
C LEU A 155 6.68 7.73 -31.44
N ALA A 156 6.06 7.51 -30.26
CA ALA A 156 6.16 6.29 -29.50
C ALA A 156 5.19 5.23 -30.06
N SER A 157 4.58 4.44 -29.18
CA SER A 157 3.51 3.49 -29.49
C SER A 157 2.92 3.02 -28.16
N THR A 158 1.70 2.50 -28.15
CA THR A 158 1.19 1.73 -27.00
C THR A 158 2.12 0.55 -26.67
N SER A 159 2.79 -0.04 -27.68
CA SER A 159 3.86 -1.04 -27.48
C SER A 159 5.11 -0.50 -26.76
N GLY A 160 5.25 0.82 -26.63
CA GLY A 160 6.28 1.46 -25.79
C GLY A 160 5.94 1.48 -24.31
N TYR A 161 4.74 1.00 -23.95
CA TYR A 161 4.29 0.82 -22.57
C TYR A 161 3.91 -0.63 -22.28
N PHE A 162 3.54 -1.43 -23.31
CA PHE A 162 3.03 -2.80 -23.16
C PHE A 162 3.75 -3.79 -24.09
N GLY A 163 4.04 -5.00 -23.61
CA GLY A 163 4.86 -6.01 -24.34
C GLY A 163 4.09 -7.18 -24.97
N GLY A 164 2.82 -6.99 -25.37
CA GLY A 164 1.92 -8.11 -25.73
C GLY A 164 1.88 -8.55 -27.20
N THR A 165 2.64 -7.91 -28.10
CA THR A 165 2.37 -7.99 -29.56
C THR A 165 3.32 -8.90 -30.36
N GLY A 166 4.18 -9.70 -29.72
CA GLY A 166 5.11 -10.62 -30.41
C GLY A 166 6.27 -9.95 -31.17
N VAL A 167 6.27 -8.62 -31.29
CA VAL A 167 7.31 -7.80 -31.92
C VAL A 167 8.28 -7.24 -30.87
N THR A 168 9.20 -8.09 -30.41
CA THR A 168 10.14 -7.82 -29.31
C THR A 168 11.08 -6.64 -29.55
N ALA A 169 11.72 -6.53 -30.72
CA ALA A 169 12.65 -5.44 -31.02
C ALA A 169 11.89 -4.12 -31.18
N TYR A 170 10.71 -4.14 -31.80
CA TYR A 170 9.83 -2.99 -31.88
C TYR A 170 9.43 -2.49 -30.50
N VAL A 171 8.91 -3.37 -29.64
CA VAL A 171 8.52 -3.06 -28.25
C VAL A 171 9.70 -2.45 -27.49
N ALA A 172 10.88 -3.08 -27.54
CA ALA A 172 12.08 -2.59 -26.87
C ALA A 172 12.47 -1.18 -27.38
N SER A 173 12.46 -0.98 -28.69
CA SER A 173 12.80 0.31 -29.30
C SER A 173 11.81 1.43 -28.93
N LYS A 174 10.50 1.14 -28.88
CA LYS A 174 9.47 2.12 -28.51
C LYS A 174 9.46 2.45 -27.02
N HIS A 175 9.82 1.50 -26.14
CA HIS A 175 10.14 1.81 -24.75
C HIS A 175 11.35 2.75 -24.66
N GLY A 176 12.35 2.54 -25.52
CA GLY A 176 13.49 3.45 -25.67
C GLY A 176 13.07 4.88 -26.04
N VAL A 177 12.10 5.05 -26.96
CA VAL A 177 11.56 6.38 -27.32
C VAL A 177 10.86 7.07 -26.13
N VAL A 178 10.10 6.32 -25.33
CA VAL A 178 9.53 6.85 -24.06
C VAL A 178 10.65 7.24 -23.07
N GLY A 179 11.74 6.46 -23.05
CA GLY A 179 12.97 6.81 -22.33
C GLY A 179 13.59 8.12 -22.81
N LEU A 180 13.70 8.32 -24.14
CA LEU A 180 14.20 9.56 -24.73
C LEU A 180 13.34 10.77 -24.35
N LEU A 181 12.01 10.62 -24.39
CA LEU A 181 11.08 11.66 -23.94
C LEU A 181 11.45 12.10 -22.52
N ARG A 182 11.53 11.16 -21.57
CA ARG A 182 11.83 11.44 -20.17
C ARG A 182 13.22 12.05 -19.98
N ALA A 183 14.23 11.48 -20.63
CA ALA A 183 15.62 11.92 -20.51
C ALA A 183 15.84 13.33 -21.10
N SER A 184 15.03 13.75 -22.08
CA SER A 184 15.20 15.05 -22.74
C SER A 184 14.74 16.25 -21.91
N GLN A 185 13.93 16.06 -20.85
CA GLN A 185 13.19 17.17 -20.22
C GLN A 185 14.06 18.23 -19.53
N VAL A 186 15.14 17.89 -18.79
CA VAL A 186 16.07 18.91 -18.20
C VAL A 186 16.53 19.82 -19.33
N THR A 187 17.05 19.20 -20.38
CA THR A 187 17.76 19.90 -21.43
C THR A 187 16.78 20.72 -22.25
N ALA A 188 15.58 20.18 -22.50
CA ALA A 188 14.50 20.88 -23.17
C ALA A 188 14.03 22.10 -22.37
N GLN A 189 13.79 21.94 -21.06
CA GLN A 189 13.40 23.03 -20.16
C GLN A 189 14.45 24.13 -20.10
N LYS A 190 15.74 23.78 -20.02
CA LYS A 190 16.87 24.73 -20.03
C LYS A 190 16.85 25.67 -21.23
N TYR A 191 16.40 25.18 -22.40
CA TYR A 191 16.37 25.96 -23.63
C TYR A 191 14.96 26.42 -24.02
N GLY A 192 13.95 26.24 -23.16
CA GLY A 192 12.57 26.61 -23.46
C GLY A 192 11.95 25.83 -24.62
N ILE A 193 12.38 24.59 -24.83
CA ILE A 193 11.88 23.68 -25.86
C ILE A 193 10.86 22.75 -25.21
N ARG A 194 9.76 22.48 -25.90
CA ARG A 194 8.76 21.49 -25.48
C ARG A 194 9.03 20.18 -26.19
N VAL A 195 9.17 19.10 -25.44
CA VAL A 195 9.30 17.75 -26.00
C VAL A 195 8.16 16.91 -25.46
N ASN A 196 7.26 16.47 -26.34
CA ASN A 196 6.10 15.64 -26.02
C ASN A 196 6.15 14.37 -26.87
N ALA A 197 5.28 13.40 -26.60
CA ALA A 197 5.15 12.21 -27.42
C ALA A 197 3.69 11.84 -27.71
N VAL A 198 3.48 11.13 -28.81
CA VAL A 198 2.21 10.47 -29.14
C VAL A 198 2.47 8.98 -29.22
N ALA A 199 1.61 8.18 -28.60
CA ALA A 199 1.66 6.73 -28.55
C ALA A 199 0.39 6.14 -29.18
N PRO A 200 0.36 5.95 -30.51
CA PRO A 200 -0.80 5.38 -31.18
C PRO A 200 -0.97 3.90 -30.85
N PHE A 201 -2.23 3.48 -30.73
CA PHE A 201 -2.64 2.09 -30.84
C PHE A 201 -2.61 1.62 -32.31
N MET A 202 -2.97 0.35 -32.57
CA MET A 202 -2.88 -0.27 -33.90
C MET A 202 -3.38 0.68 -35.00
N THR A 203 -2.52 1.01 -35.95
CA THR A 203 -2.81 1.92 -37.07
C THR A 203 -2.39 1.24 -38.37
N PRO A 204 -3.32 0.89 -39.27
CA PRO A 204 -3.00 0.21 -40.51
C PRO A 204 -2.11 1.09 -41.39
N THR A 205 -0.87 0.66 -41.58
CA THR A 205 0.13 1.29 -42.45
C THR A 205 0.94 0.19 -43.15
N ARG A 206 1.84 0.56 -44.07
CA ARG A 206 2.80 -0.41 -44.64
C ARG A 206 3.62 -1.12 -43.56
N MET A 207 3.92 -0.45 -42.44
CA MET A 207 4.65 -1.03 -41.32
C MET A 207 3.89 -2.17 -40.65
N THR A 208 2.57 -2.10 -40.57
CA THR A 208 1.74 -3.09 -39.86
C THR A 208 1.11 -4.10 -40.80
N ALA A 209 1.47 -4.13 -42.09
CA ALA A 209 0.76 -4.92 -43.10
C ALA A 209 0.61 -6.41 -42.72
N GLY A 210 1.67 -7.03 -42.18
CA GLY A 210 1.64 -8.43 -41.72
C GLY A 210 0.77 -8.69 -40.48
N LEU A 211 0.54 -7.68 -39.65
CA LEU A 211 -0.32 -7.76 -38.46
C LEU A 211 -1.74 -7.23 -38.73
N SER A 212 -1.93 -6.42 -39.76
CA SER A 212 -3.21 -5.74 -40.05
C SER A 212 -4.26 -6.73 -40.53
N GLN A 213 -3.87 -7.74 -41.30
CA GLN A 213 -4.80 -8.78 -41.75
C GLN A 213 -5.31 -9.61 -40.57
N SER A 214 -4.40 -10.12 -39.72
CA SER A 214 -4.78 -10.88 -38.52
C SER A 214 -5.56 -10.04 -37.50
N TRP A 215 -5.31 -8.72 -37.44
CA TRP A 215 -6.07 -7.78 -36.62
C TRP A 215 -7.50 -7.57 -37.14
N GLN A 216 -7.65 -7.46 -38.47
CA GLN A 216 -8.96 -7.37 -39.13
C GLN A 216 -9.74 -8.68 -39.03
N ASP A 217 -9.08 -9.82 -39.23
CA ASP A 217 -9.67 -11.16 -39.09
C ASP A 217 -10.15 -11.40 -37.65
N ALA A 218 -9.48 -10.80 -36.65
CA ALA A 218 -9.89 -10.82 -35.25
C ALA A 218 -11.02 -9.83 -34.90
N GLY A 219 -11.51 -9.04 -35.86
CA GLY A 219 -12.60 -8.08 -35.67
C GLY A 219 -12.23 -6.88 -34.79
N LEU A 220 -10.94 -6.56 -34.67
CA LEU A 220 -10.45 -5.49 -33.79
C LEU A 220 -10.41 -4.15 -34.53
N GLU A 221 -10.91 -3.09 -33.89
CA GLU A 221 -10.79 -1.74 -34.44
C GLU A 221 -9.34 -1.24 -34.46
N ALA A 222 -9.04 -0.39 -35.43
CA ALA A 222 -7.73 0.18 -35.66
C ALA A 222 -7.84 1.68 -35.99
N ASN A 223 -6.86 2.46 -35.55
CA ASN A 223 -6.79 3.90 -35.79
C ASN A 223 -6.62 4.18 -37.29
N THR A 224 -7.02 5.37 -37.74
CA THR A 224 -6.63 5.86 -39.07
C THR A 224 -5.38 6.75 -38.96
N PRO A 225 -4.48 6.74 -39.97
CA PRO A 225 -3.35 7.67 -40.02
C PRO A 225 -3.77 9.14 -39.90
N GLU A 226 -4.91 9.51 -40.46
CA GLU A 226 -5.51 10.85 -40.38
C GLU A 226 -5.84 11.25 -38.94
N ARG A 227 -6.40 10.32 -38.16
CA ARG A 227 -6.77 10.61 -36.78
C ARG A 227 -5.54 10.73 -35.88
N VAL A 228 -4.52 9.92 -36.13
CA VAL A 228 -3.23 10.07 -35.43
C VAL A 228 -2.56 11.40 -35.79
N ALA A 229 -2.68 11.84 -37.05
CA ALA A 229 -2.16 13.13 -37.50
C ALA A 229 -2.82 14.32 -36.77
N GLU A 230 -4.13 14.28 -36.52
CA GLU A 230 -4.84 15.29 -35.72
C GLU A 230 -4.26 15.39 -34.30
N VAL A 231 -4.01 14.26 -33.65
CA VAL A 231 -3.44 14.23 -32.30
C VAL A 231 -2.01 14.77 -32.28
N ILE A 232 -1.19 14.42 -33.27
CA ILE A 232 0.18 14.94 -33.41
C ILE A 232 0.17 16.45 -33.59
N GLU A 233 -0.77 16.98 -34.38
CA GLU A 233 -0.94 18.43 -34.58
C GLU A 233 -1.28 19.13 -33.27
N GLN A 234 -2.28 18.62 -32.54
CA GLN A 234 -2.70 19.18 -31.25
C GLN A 234 -1.54 19.19 -30.26
N VAL A 235 -0.83 18.06 -30.10
CA VAL A 235 0.31 17.96 -29.17
C VAL A 235 1.49 18.83 -29.62
N GLY A 236 1.72 18.96 -30.93
CA GLY A 236 2.76 19.80 -31.50
C GLY A 236 2.50 21.28 -31.30
N MET A 237 1.25 21.71 -31.41
CA MET A 237 0.85 23.11 -31.36
C MET A 237 0.47 23.61 -29.96
N ASP A 238 0.08 22.73 -29.04
CA ASP A 238 -0.30 23.08 -27.67
C ASP A 238 0.88 23.64 -26.86
N THR A 239 0.82 24.92 -26.52
CA THR A 239 1.88 25.63 -25.79
C THR A 239 1.95 25.29 -24.30
N ALA A 240 0.88 24.74 -23.71
CA ALA A 240 0.82 24.37 -22.31
C ALA A 240 1.54 23.02 -22.05
N ARG A 241 1.54 22.12 -23.03
CA ARG A 241 2.10 20.77 -22.88
C ARG A 241 3.61 20.72 -22.87
N ARG A 242 4.16 20.18 -21.79
CA ARG A 242 5.60 19.91 -21.62
C ARG A 242 5.81 18.52 -21.06
N GLY A 243 6.55 17.69 -21.79
CA GLY A 243 6.92 16.37 -21.34
C GLY A 243 5.85 15.29 -21.46
N SER A 244 4.62 15.64 -21.83
CA SER A 244 3.48 14.70 -21.83
C SER A 244 3.58 13.67 -22.95
N CYS A 245 3.04 12.47 -22.70
CA CYS A 245 2.80 11.46 -23.73
C CYS A 245 1.30 11.17 -23.84
N MET A 246 0.72 11.36 -25.03
CA MET A 246 -0.69 11.06 -25.29
C MET A 246 -0.83 9.65 -25.86
N LEU A 247 -1.55 8.79 -25.15
CA LEU A 247 -1.94 7.47 -25.67
C LEU A 247 -3.25 7.62 -26.45
N PHE A 248 -3.29 7.05 -27.65
CA PHE A 248 -4.44 7.19 -28.54
C PHE A 248 -4.98 5.81 -28.97
N GLU A 249 -6.13 5.43 -28.42
CA GLU A 249 -6.83 4.16 -28.63
C GLU A 249 -8.19 4.40 -29.33
N VAL A 250 -8.61 3.47 -30.18
CA VAL A 250 -9.95 3.52 -30.80
C VAL A 250 -10.98 2.99 -29.80
N LEU A 251 -12.11 3.68 -29.68
CA LEU A 251 -13.23 3.28 -28.82
C LEU A 251 -13.75 1.89 -29.21
N PHE A 252 -13.54 0.86 -28.38
CA PHE A 252 -14.36 -0.35 -28.44
C PHE A 252 -15.29 -0.45 -27.22
N GLU A 253 -16.57 -0.23 -27.48
CA GLU A 253 -17.69 -0.62 -26.65
C GLU A 253 -17.95 -2.12 -26.94
N GLN A 254 -17.74 -2.98 -25.93
CA GLN A 254 -18.01 -4.44 -25.88
C GLN A 254 -16.84 -5.45 -26.08
N ARG A 255 -16.48 -6.11 -24.96
CA ARG A 255 -15.91 -7.47 -24.82
C ARG A 255 -14.59 -7.84 -25.52
N ILE A 256 -13.43 -7.57 -24.88
CA ILE A 256 -12.25 -8.49 -24.88
C ILE A 256 -11.49 -8.39 -23.52
N PRO A 257 -11.54 -9.40 -22.62
CA PRO A 257 -11.04 -9.27 -21.24
C PRO A 257 -9.60 -9.72 -20.94
N ARG A 258 -8.66 -9.86 -21.89
CA ARG A 258 -7.39 -10.58 -21.59
C ARG A 258 -6.04 -9.93 -21.89
N VAL A 259 -5.98 -8.73 -22.45
CA VAL A 259 -4.69 -8.09 -22.77
C VAL A 259 -4.40 -6.84 -21.93
N VAL A 260 -5.44 -6.15 -21.43
CA VAL A 260 -5.30 -4.90 -20.65
C VAL A 260 -4.98 -5.13 -19.16
N GLU A 261 -5.20 -6.34 -18.62
CA GLU A 261 -4.95 -6.63 -17.19
C GLU A 261 -3.47 -6.70 -16.77
N ARG A 262 -2.53 -6.82 -17.73
CA ARG A 262 -1.09 -6.72 -17.44
C ARG A 262 -0.56 -5.29 -17.42
N VAL A 263 -1.32 -4.36 -18.00
CA VAL A 263 -0.94 -2.96 -18.19
C VAL A 263 -1.13 -2.14 -16.91
N GLN A 264 -2.21 -2.39 -16.16
CA GLN A 264 -2.47 -1.67 -14.92
C GLN A 264 -1.56 -2.07 -13.75
N ARG A 265 -0.82 -3.19 -13.85
CA ARG A 265 0.12 -3.63 -12.80
C ARG A 265 1.52 -2.97 -12.84
N VAL A 266 1.79 -2.08 -13.80
CA VAL A 266 3.09 -1.37 -13.92
C VAL A 266 2.97 0.14 -13.63
N ARG A 267 1.76 0.67 -13.42
CA ARG A 267 1.55 2.01 -12.88
C ARG A 267 1.68 1.94 -11.36
N GLU A 268 2.83 2.37 -10.85
CA GLU A 268 3.03 3.10 -9.56
C GLU A 268 4.46 2.86 -9.03
N ARG A 269 5.39 3.63 -9.56
CA ARG A 269 6.61 4.05 -8.85
C ARG A 269 6.86 5.52 -9.16
N PRO A 270 6.75 6.45 -8.19
CA PRO A 270 7.39 7.73 -8.29
C PRO A 270 8.83 7.59 -7.80
N ALA A 271 9.79 7.94 -8.66
CA ALA A 271 11.07 8.46 -8.21
C ALA A 271 10.90 9.96 -8.02
N VAL A 272 11.21 10.50 -6.84
CA VAL A 272 11.14 11.93 -6.56
C VAL A 272 12.42 12.62 -7.05
N LEU A 273 12.19 13.57 -7.96
CA LEU A 273 12.94 14.78 -8.34
C LEU A 273 14.49 14.77 -8.30
N PHE A 274 15.08 14.80 -9.49
CA PHE A 274 15.72 16.05 -9.93
C PHE A 274 14.69 16.82 -10.78
N PRO A 275 14.66 18.17 -10.79
CA PRO A 275 13.57 18.92 -11.41
C PRO A 275 13.58 18.70 -12.93
N MET A 276 12.71 17.79 -13.38
CA MET A 276 12.45 17.48 -14.78
C MET A 276 10.97 17.16 -14.92
N GLY A 277 10.21 18.15 -15.34
CA GLY A 277 8.78 18.01 -15.53
C GLY A 277 8.42 16.98 -16.60
N VAL A 278 7.57 16.02 -16.21
CA VAL A 278 6.49 15.48 -17.03
C VAL A 278 5.32 15.25 -16.08
N GLU A 279 4.25 16.03 -16.21
CA GLU A 279 3.20 16.09 -15.19
C GLU A 279 1.91 15.34 -15.58
N TYR A 280 1.74 14.83 -16.82
CA TYR A 280 0.45 14.21 -17.22
C TYR A 280 0.57 13.08 -18.26
N ILE A 281 -0.18 11.97 -18.02
CA ILE A 281 -0.59 10.97 -19.01
C ILE A 281 -2.09 11.16 -19.22
N GLU A 282 -2.49 11.64 -20.40
CA GLU A 282 -3.88 11.97 -20.69
C GLU A 282 -4.48 10.96 -21.67
N PHE A 283 -5.65 10.41 -21.33
CA PHE A 283 -6.46 9.56 -22.20
C PHE A 283 -7.53 10.45 -22.83
N SER A 284 -7.43 10.72 -24.13
CA SER A 284 -8.43 11.51 -24.85
C SER A 284 -9.54 10.60 -25.41
N HIS A 285 -10.72 10.62 -24.79
CA HIS A 285 -11.96 10.12 -25.40
C HIS A 285 -12.60 11.25 -26.20
N ALA A 286 -12.71 11.11 -27.51
CA ALA A 286 -13.32 12.13 -28.37
C ALA A 286 -14.76 11.76 -28.70
N LYS A 287 -15.70 12.51 -28.15
CA LYS A 287 -16.97 12.82 -28.80
C LYS A 287 -17.21 14.33 -28.73
N ASP A 288 -17.56 14.86 -29.90
CA ASP A 288 -18.20 16.13 -30.20
C ASP A 288 -17.35 17.41 -30.16
N GLY A 289 -17.29 18.04 -31.33
CA GLY A 289 -16.79 19.39 -31.53
C GLY A 289 -17.86 20.44 -31.24
N LEU A 290 -17.37 21.67 -31.04
CA LEU A 290 -18.11 22.92 -30.96
C LEU A 290 -18.91 23.13 -29.66
N GLU A 291 -18.31 23.79 -28.67
CA GLU A 291 -19.00 24.83 -27.89
C GLU A 291 -18.02 25.67 -27.07
N SER A 292 -17.69 26.84 -27.60
CA SER A 292 -17.19 27.97 -26.83
C SER A 292 -18.32 28.99 -26.72
N GLN A 293 -19.09 28.97 -25.63
CA GLN A 293 -19.73 30.14 -25.03
C GLN A 293 -20.60 29.73 -23.83
N LEU A 294 -20.57 30.59 -22.79
CA LEU A 294 -21.49 30.67 -21.65
C LEU A 294 -21.15 29.87 -20.38
N CYS A 295 -20.37 30.53 -19.53
CA CYS A 295 -20.63 30.54 -18.09
C CYS A 295 -22.09 30.93 -17.80
N ASN A 296 -22.62 30.38 -16.70
CA ASN A 296 -23.87 30.72 -16.00
C ASN A 296 -25.17 30.13 -16.57
N CYS A 297 -25.51 28.92 -16.13
CA CYS A 297 -26.84 28.62 -15.55
C CYS A 297 -26.82 27.22 -14.94
N ALA A 298 -26.87 27.14 -13.61
CA ALA A 298 -27.16 25.90 -12.89
C ALA A 298 -28.67 25.67 -12.92
N SER A 299 -29.12 24.60 -13.60
CA SER A 299 -30.50 24.09 -13.48
C SER A 299 -30.51 22.59 -13.19
N SER A 300 -31.42 22.23 -12.30
CA SER A 300 -31.54 21.00 -11.50
C SER A 300 -31.90 19.70 -12.23
N GLN A 301 -31.49 19.51 -13.48
CA GLN A 301 -31.81 18.30 -14.27
C GLN A 301 -30.65 17.27 -14.36
N ASN A 302 -29.41 17.66 -14.07
CA ASN A 302 -28.25 16.75 -14.16
C ASN A 302 -28.03 15.83 -12.94
N LEU A 303 -28.86 15.92 -11.90
CA LEU A 303 -28.71 15.07 -10.71
C LEU A 303 -29.21 13.63 -10.94
N VAL A 304 -30.10 13.42 -11.91
CA VAL A 304 -30.65 12.08 -12.22
C VAL A 304 -29.71 11.30 -13.15
N ASP A 305 -29.04 11.98 -14.09
CA ASP A 305 -28.12 11.33 -15.05
C ASP A 305 -26.73 11.06 -14.47
N VAL A 306 -26.28 11.84 -13.48
CA VAL A 306 -25.05 11.53 -12.73
C VAL A 306 -25.27 10.31 -11.83
N ALA A 307 -26.45 10.18 -11.21
CA ALA A 307 -26.80 9.02 -10.39
C ALA A 307 -26.92 7.73 -11.23
N SER A 308 -27.44 7.80 -12.47
CA SER A 308 -27.56 6.65 -13.37
C SER A 308 -26.19 6.20 -13.91
N ALA A 309 -25.31 7.15 -14.25
CA ALA A 309 -23.93 6.88 -14.68
C ALA A 309 -23.05 6.33 -13.54
N GLU A 310 -23.25 6.78 -12.30
CA GLU A 310 -22.61 6.20 -11.10
C GLU A 310 -23.08 4.78 -10.83
N HIS A 311 -24.38 4.51 -10.96
CA HIS A 311 -24.93 3.15 -10.79
C HIS A 311 -24.36 2.17 -11.83
N LEU A 312 -24.21 2.61 -13.08
CA LEU A 312 -23.64 1.81 -14.16
C LEU A 312 -22.13 1.58 -14.02
N ARG A 313 -21.35 2.58 -13.55
CA ARG A 313 -19.92 2.40 -13.25
C ARG A 313 -19.67 1.53 -12.03
N HIS A 314 -20.48 1.67 -10.97
CA HIS A 314 -20.39 0.83 -9.78
C HIS A 314 -20.69 -0.64 -10.12
N ASN A 315 -21.66 -0.88 -11.00
CA ASN A 315 -21.97 -2.19 -11.55
C ASN A 315 -20.84 -2.76 -12.44
N ALA A 316 -20.14 -1.92 -13.23
CA ALA A 316 -19.01 -2.37 -14.06
C ALA A 316 -17.78 -2.77 -13.22
N THR A 317 -17.42 -1.99 -12.19
CA THR A 317 -16.37 -2.37 -11.23
C THR A 317 -16.76 -3.56 -10.36
N ALA A 318 -18.05 -3.70 -10.01
CA ALA A 318 -18.56 -4.87 -9.30
C ALA A 318 -18.53 -6.13 -10.17
N ASN A 319 -18.75 -6.00 -11.49
CA ASN A 319 -18.69 -7.11 -12.44
C ASN A 319 -17.25 -7.57 -12.74
N LEU A 320 -16.27 -6.65 -12.82
CA LEU A 320 -14.84 -7.01 -12.94
C LEU A 320 -14.28 -7.61 -11.64
N ALA A 321 -14.72 -7.12 -10.48
CA ALA A 321 -14.44 -7.73 -9.19
C ALA A 321 -15.17 -9.07 -8.97
N ALA A 322 -16.14 -9.45 -9.81
CA ALA A 322 -16.81 -10.73 -9.70
C ALA A 322 -16.05 -11.88 -10.39
N GLU A 323 -15.16 -11.59 -11.34
CA GLU A 323 -14.49 -12.59 -12.17
C GLU A 323 -13.09 -13.01 -11.67
N TRP A 324 -12.46 -12.25 -10.76
CA TRP A 324 -11.14 -12.62 -10.23
C TRP A 324 -11.21 -13.89 -9.38
N LYS A 325 -10.40 -14.90 -9.74
CA LYS A 325 -10.24 -16.14 -8.97
C LYS A 325 -8.81 -16.26 -8.46
N PRO A 326 -8.61 -16.58 -7.17
CA PRO A 326 -7.28 -16.77 -6.60
C PRO A 326 -6.61 -17.99 -7.24
N GLY A 327 -5.39 -17.80 -7.74
CA GLY A 327 -4.52 -18.90 -8.19
C GLY A 327 -3.76 -19.54 -7.03
N VAL A 328 -2.86 -20.46 -7.36
CA VAL A 328 -2.06 -21.19 -6.37
C VAL A 328 -1.17 -20.24 -5.56
N LYS A 329 -0.60 -19.22 -6.20
CA LYS A 329 0.27 -18.23 -5.54
C LYS A 329 -0.50 -17.44 -4.48
N GLU A 330 -1.70 -16.98 -4.80
CA GLU A 330 -2.56 -16.22 -3.89
C GLU A 330 -2.94 -17.04 -2.66
N TRP A 331 -3.30 -18.32 -2.84
CA TRP A 331 -3.58 -19.23 -1.73
C TRP A 331 -2.34 -19.56 -0.89
N LEU A 332 -1.18 -19.69 -1.52
CA LEU A 332 0.07 -19.93 -0.82
C LEU A 332 0.48 -18.73 0.04
N VAL A 333 0.32 -17.51 -0.49
CA VAL A 333 0.53 -16.25 0.27
C VAL A 333 -0.47 -16.15 1.42
N LEU A 334 -1.75 -16.43 1.20
CA LEU A 334 -2.75 -16.43 2.28
C LEU A 334 -2.42 -17.45 3.37
N THR A 335 -1.92 -18.63 2.99
CA THR A 335 -1.49 -19.67 3.94
C THR A 335 -0.30 -19.17 4.77
N CYS A 336 0.71 -18.57 4.12
CA CYS A 336 1.85 -17.95 4.80
C CYS A 336 1.42 -16.88 5.80
N VAL A 337 0.57 -15.95 5.37
CA VAL A 337 0.01 -14.89 6.21
C VAL A 337 -0.78 -15.47 7.39
N SER A 338 -1.61 -16.48 7.14
CA SER A 338 -2.40 -17.14 8.17
C SER A 338 -1.52 -17.79 9.24
N LEU A 339 -0.43 -18.46 8.84
CA LEU A 339 0.53 -19.06 9.78
C LEU A 339 1.24 -17.99 10.63
N LEU A 340 1.69 -16.90 10.02
CA LEU A 340 2.38 -15.81 10.71
C LEU A 340 1.49 -15.10 11.73
N LEU A 341 0.24 -14.82 11.38
CA LEU A 341 -0.72 -14.20 12.31
C LEU A 341 -1.20 -15.17 13.39
N THR A 342 -1.31 -16.47 13.08
CA THR A 342 -1.58 -17.52 14.07
C THR A 342 -0.45 -17.60 15.09
N MET A 343 0.81 -17.59 14.63
CA MET A 343 2.00 -17.57 15.48
C MET A 343 2.01 -16.37 16.42
N ASP A 344 1.76 -15.16 15.92
CA ASP A 344 1.69 -13.95 16.74
C ASP A 344 0.58 -14.03 17.80
N ALA A 345 -0.63 -14.42 17.40
CA ALA A 345 -1.74 -14.53 18.34
C ALA A 345 -1.50 -15.60 19.41
N PHE A 346 -0.93 -16.74 19.02
CA PHE A 346 -0.52 -17.80 19.94
C PHE A 346 0.51 -17.28 20.95
N ASN A 347 1.58 -16.63 20.48
CA ASN A 347 2.65 -16.11 21.34
C ASN A 347 2.13 -15.06 22.32
N ALA A 348 1.19 -14.22 21.90
CA ALA A 348 0.56 -13.20 22.74
C ALA A 348 -0.31 -13.80 23.84
N THR A 349 -1.12 -14.83 23.54
CA THR A 349 -2.12 -15.34 24.51
C THR A 349 -1.65 -16.50 25.38
N VAL A 350 -0.65 -17.26 24.95
CA VAL A 350 -0.18 -18.46 25.67
C VAL A 350 0.35 -18.13 27.08
N LEU A 351 0.82 -16.90 27.29
CA LEU A 351 1.40 -16.48 28.56
C LEU A 351 0.36 -16.12 29.62
N LEU A 352 -0.86 -15.74 29.23
CA LEU A 352 -1.84 -15.15 30.15
C LEU A 352 -2.12 -16.06 31.36
N PRO A 353 -2.51 -17.35 31.18
CA PRO A 353 -2.76 -18.23 32.32
C PRO A 353 -1.50 -18.64 33.09
N MET A 354 -0.32 -18.46 32.47
CA MET A 354 0.96 -18.77 33.10
C MET A 354 1.42 -17.65 34.03
N ILE A 355 1.29 -16.38 33.62
CA ILE A 355 1.61 -15.22 34.45
C ILE A 355 0.77 -15.24 35.73
N THR A 356 -0.54 -15.43 35.59
CA THR A 356 -1.47 -15.45 36.72
C THR A 356 -1.20 -16.63 37.65
N ASN A 357 -0.78 -17.79 37.11
CA ASN A 357 -0.34 -18.91 37.94
C ASN A 357 0.97 -18.63 38.68
N SER A 358 1.96 -18.01 38.02
CA SER A 358 3.22 -17.65 38.68
C SER A 358 2.99 -16.62 39.78
N LEU A 359 2.05 -15.69 39.62
CA LEU A 359 1.65 -14.74 40.66
C LEU A 359 0.93 -15.42 41.83
N ALA A 360 0.11 -16.44 41.56
CA ALA A 360 -0.57 -17.19 42.60
C ALA A 360 0.35 -18.14 43.39
N THR A 361 1.53 -18.49 42.86
CA THR A 361 2.43 -19.50 43.44
C THR A 361 3.81 -18.96 43.84
N SER A 362 4.21 -17.80 43.33
CA SER A 362 5.48 -17.14 43.62
C SER A 362 5.22 -15.75 44.20
N GLU A 363 5.93 -15.38 45.28
CA GLU A 363 5.88 -14.07 45.94
C GLU A 363 6.51 -12.93 45.09
N GLN A 364 6.32 -12.95 43.78
CA GLN A 364 6.82 -11.93 42.86
C GLN A 364 5.83 -10.76 42.78
N PRO A 365 6.31 -9.50 42.78
CA PRO A 365 5.43 -8.34 42.64
C PRO A 365 4.62 -8.38 41.35
N LEU A 366 3.33 -8.04 41.43
CA LEU A 366 2.40 -8.01 40.28
C LEU A 366 2.95 -7.16 39.12
N GLY A 367 3.55 -6.01 39.43
CA GLY A 367 4.09 -5.08 38.44
C GLY A 367 5.22 -5.67 37.59
N SER A 368 6.18 -6.38 38.22
CA SER A 368 7.30 -7.00 37.49
C SER A 368 6.85 -8.14 36.58
N THR A 369 5.77 -8.86 36.94
CA THR A 369 5.25 -9.96 36.14
C THR A 369 4.44 -9.47 34.95
N LEU A 370 3.61 -8.43 35.14
CA LEU A 370 2.88 -7.79 34.03
C LEU A 370 3.80 -7.13 33.01
N TRP A 371 4.99 -6.71 33.43
CA TRP A 371 6.00 -6.15 32.53
C TRP A 371 6.46 -7.12 31.44
N ILE A 372 6.38 -8.44 31.68
CA ILE A 372 6.76 -9.45 30.68
C ILE A 372 5.85 -9.35 29.46
N GLU A 373 4.54 -9.27 29.68
CA GLU A 373 3.57 -9.11 28.60
C GLU A 373 3.68 -7.73 27.96
N ALA A 374 3.81 -6.67 28.77
CA ALA A 374 3.99 -5.31 28.28
C ALA A 374 5.23 -5.20 27.35
N SER A 375 6.33 -5.87 27.69
CA SER A 375 7.56 -5.87 26.88
C SER A 375 7.38 -6.50 25.49
N TYR A 376 6.57 -7.56 25.38
CA TYR A 376 6.24 -8.20 24.10
C TYR A 376 5.39 -7.26 23.22
N ILE A 377 4.33 -6.69 23.79
CA ILE A 377 3.42 -5.79 23.05
C ILE A 377 4.15 -4.51 22.65
N LEU A 378 5.04 -3.99 23.51
CA LEU A 378 5.88 -2.84 23.21
C LEU A 378 6.84 -3.11 22.07
N ALA A 379 7.58 -4.21 22.12
CA ALA A 379 8.47 -4.59 21.05
C ALA A 379 7.73 -4.80 19.71
N SER A 380 6.52 -5.36 19.75
CA SER A 380 5.66 -5.54 18.58
C SER A 380 5.12 -4.22 18.03
N ALA A 381 4.66 -3.31 18.88
CA ALA A 381 4.23 -1.96 18.49
C ALA A 381 5.38 -1.16 17.85
N ALA A 382 6.54 -1.23 18.49
CA ALA A 382 7.77 -0.57 18.06
C ALA A 382 8.26 -1.07 16.71
N SER A 383 8.24 -2.38 16.45
CA SER A 383 8.85 -2.95 15.25
C SER A 383 8.01 -2.78 13.97
N GLN A 384 6.72 -2.49 14.09
CA GLN A 384 5.81 -2.32 12.95
C GLN A 384 6.26 -1.19 11.98
N PRO A 385 6.49 0.06 12.43
CA PRO A 385 7.03 1.13 11.58
C PRO A 385 8.37 0.77 10.92
N PHE A 386 9.31 0.21 11.67
CA PHE A 386 10.63 -0.17 11.14
C PHE A 386 10.51 -1.25 10.07
N SER A 387 9.67 -2.25 10.31
CA SER A 387 9.47 -3.35 9.38
C SER A 387 8.80 -2.88 8.08
N ALA A 388 7.90 -1.91 8.15
CA ALA A 388 7.30 -1.29 6.97
C ALA A 388 8.32 -0.52 6.13
N MET A 389 9.16 0.29 6.78
CA MET A 389 10.26 1.01 6.12
C MET A 389 11.29 0.06 5.49
N LEU A 390 11.69 -0.97 6.23
CA LEU A 390 12.63 -1.97 5.74
C LEU A 390 12.03 -2.76 4.56
N ALA A 391 10.73 -3.05 4.57
CA ALA A 391 10.05 -3.71 3.47
C ALA A 391 10.06 -2.86 2.19
N ALA A 392 9.99 -1.53 2.30
CA ALA A 392 10.11 -0.61 1.16
C ALA A 392 11.51 -0.64 0.50
N ILE A 393 12.56 -1.03 1.26
CA ILE A 393 13.93 -1.19 0.74
C ILE A 393 14.16 -2.61 0.22
N PHE A 394 13.99 -3.60 1.10
CA PHE A 394 14.44 -4.97 0.88
C PHE A 394 13.37 -5.85 0.20
N GLY A 395 12.13 -5.38 0.13
CA GLY A 395 10.96 -6.16 -0.27
C GLY A 395 10.31 -6.86 0.91
N VAL A 396 9.04 -7.23 0.76
CA VAL A 396 8.22 -7.83 1.84
C VAL A 396 8.70 -9.25 2.22
N GLY A 397 9.20 -10.03 1.25
CA GLY A 397 9.67 -11.40 1.46
C GLY A 397 10.81 -11.53 2.48
N PRO A 398 11.95 -10.85 2.31
CA PRO A 398 13.04 -10.87 3.28
C PRO A 398 12.65 -10.39 4.67
N ILE A 399 11.76 -9.41 4.77
CA ILE A 399 11.27 -8.91 6.07
C ILE A 399 10.40 -9.93 6.77
N ALA A 400 9.51 -10.62 6.06
CA ALA A 400 8.73 -11.71 6.64
C ALA A 400 9.61 -12.87 7.12
N LEU A 401 10.63 -13.25 6.35
CA LEU A 401 11.58 -14.28 6.75
C LEU A 401 12.37 -13.85 7.99
N GLY A 402 12.91 -12.63 8.00
CA GLY A 402 13.62 -12.08 9.15
C GLY A 402 12.74 -11.99 10.40
N ALA A 403 11.49 -11.57 10.24
CA ALA A 403 10.49 -11.51 11.31
C ALA A 403 10.19 -12.90 11.90
N ALA A 404 9.99 -13.91 11.05
CA ALA A 404 9.78 -15.29 11.49
C ALA A 404 11.01 -15.85 12.23
N VAL A 405 12.22 -15.58 11.74
CA VAL A 405 13.47 -15.97 12.40
C VAL A 405 13.59 -15.31 13.77
N LEU A 406 13.36 -13.99 13.87
CA LEU A 406 13.41 -13.26 15.14
C LEU A 406 12.37 -13.78 16.15
N ALA A 407 11.14 -14.05 15.70
CA ALA A 407 10.11 -14.65 16.55
C ALA A 407 10.51 -16.05 17.05
N THR A 408 11.17 -16.84 16.20
CA THR A 408 11.68 -18.18 16.54
C THR A 408 12.80 -18.08 17.58
N VAL A 409 13.76 -17.16 17.38
CA VAL A 409 14.86 -16.91 18.32
C VAL A 409 14.31 -16.46 19.67
N GLY A 410 13.37 -15.51 19.70
CA GLY A 410 12.72 -15.06 20.93
C GLY A 410 12.01 -16.19 21.67
N THR A 411 11.29 -17.06 20.94
CA THR A 411 10.65 -18.26 21.51
C THR A 411 11.70 -19.22 22.11
N GLY A 412 12.84 -19.40 21.45
CA GLY A 412 13.96 -20.19 21.98
C GLY A 412 14.52 -19.63 23.27
N VAL A 413 14.78 -18.31 23.32
CA VAL A 413 15.25 -17.64 24.55
C VAL A 413 14.24 -17.80 25.69
N CYS A 414 12.94 -17.65 25.41
CA CYS A 414 11.90 -17.85 26.42
C CYS A 414 11.87 -19.30 26.93
N SER A 415 11.98 -20.29 26.04
CA SER A 415 11.94 -21.71 26.41
C SER A 415 13.11 -22.16 27.29
N GLY A 416 14.28 -21.53 27.14
CA GLY A 416 15.47 -21.79 27.96
C GLY A 416 15.57 -20.95 29.23
N SER A 417 14.65 -20.01 29.46
CA SER A 417 14.73 -19.09 30.60
C SER A 417 14.31 -19.77 31.90
N MET A 418 15.21 -19.75 32.90
CA MET A 418 14.98 -20.29 34.25
C MET A 418 14.54 -19.20 35.25
N SER A 419 14.41 -17.95 34.81
CA SER A 419 14.07 -16.80 35.65
C SER A 419 13.20 -15.79 34.92
N LEU A 420 12.41 -15.03 35.68
CA LEU A 420 11.55 -13.96 35.17
C LEU A 420 12.35 -12.89 34.41
N ALA A 421 13.55 -12.55 34.93
CA ALA A 421 14.44 -11.57 34.33
C ALA A 421 14.97 -12.03 32.96
N CYS A 422 15.26 -13.32 32.78
CA CYS A 422 15.69 -13.88 31.51
C CYS A 422 14.54 -13.98 30.49
N LEU A 423 13.29 -14.01 30.95
CA LEU A 423 12.11 -14.09 30.08
C LEU A 423 11.82 -12.75 29.37
N VAL A 424 12.10 -11.61 30.02
CA VAL A 424 11.84 -10.27 29.45
C VAL A 424 12.62 -10.02 28.14
N PRO A 425 13.95 -10.24 28.06
CA PRO A 425 14.68 -10.11 26.79
C PRO A 425 14.17 -11.05 25.69
N GLY A 426 13.82 -12.29 26.04
CA GLY A 426 13.24 -13.24 25.09
C GLY A 426 11.91 -12.76 24.52
N ARG A 427 11.04 -12.24 25.38
CA ARG A 427 9.75 -11.65 25.00
C ARG A 427 9.88 -10.38 24.18
N PHE A 428 10.86 -9.55 24.49
CA PHE A 428 11.19 -8.39 23.67
C PHE A 428 11.59 -8.81 22.25
N VAL A 429 12.55 -9.73 22.10
CA VAL A 429 12.98 -10.24 20.79
C VAL A 429 11.82 -10.90 20.03
N GLN A 430 11.02 -11.70 20.74
CA GLN A 430 9.83 -12.35 20.17
C GLN A 430 8.82 -11.29 19.66
N GLY A 431 8.58 -10.24 20.45
CA GLY A 431 7.70 -9.13 20.08
C GLY A 431 8.18 -8.38 18.85
N VAL A 432 9.49 -8.12 18.71
CA VAL A 432 10.06 -7.50 17.49
C VAL A 432 9.73 -8.34 16.26
N GLY A 433 9.96 -9.66 16.33
CA GLY A 433 9.65 -10.60 15.25
C GLY A 433 8.16 -10.63 14.91
N CYS A 434 7.29 -10.69 15.92
CA CYS A 434 5.84 -10.71 15.71
C CYS A 434 5.29 -9.41 15.11
N GLY A 435 5.76 -8.24 15.53
CA GLY A 435 5.35 -6.96 14.92
C GLY A 435 5.79 -6.82 13.46
N GLY A 436 6.97 -7.34 13.12
CA GLY A 436 7.42 -7.47 11.74
C GLY A 436 6.58 -8.44 10.93
N ALA A 437 6.17 -9.56 11.53
CA ALA A 437 5.31 -10.56 10.90
C ALA A 437 3.90 -10.01 10.62
N ILE A 438 3.32 -9.23 11.54
CA ILE A 438 2.03 -8.53 11.33
C ILE A 438 2.16 -7.57 10.15
N THR A 439 3.20 -6.73 10.16
CA THR A 439 3.42 -5.73 9.11
C THR A 439 3.61 -6.37 7.74
N ALA A 440 4.50 -7.35 7.65
CA ALA A 440 4.75 -8.06 6.40
C ALA A 440 3.50 -8.80 5.90
N SER A 441 2.69 -9.35 6.81
CA SER A 441 1.44 -10.02 6.46
C SER A 441 0.42 -9.09 5.80
N LEU A 442 0.26 -7.87 6.35
CA LEU A 442 -0.64 -6.86 5.78
C LEU A 442 -0.15 -6.39 4.41
N LEU A 443 1.17 -6.19 4.25
CA LEU A 443 1.78 -5.80 2.98
C LEU A 443 1.68 -6.91 1.92
N MET A 444 1.81 -8.19 2.30
CA MET A 444 1.64 -9.31 1.37
C MET A 444 0.23 -9.40 0.80
N ILE A 445 -0.80 -9.24 1.65
CA ILE A 445 -2.19 -9.21 1.18
C ILE A 445 -2.36 -8.04 0.21
N ASP A 446 -1.74 -6.90 0.52
CA ASP A 446 -1.85 -5.71 -0.30
C ASP A 446 -1.23 -5.86 -1.70
N GLU A 447 -0.02 -6.44 -1.77
CA GLU A 447 0.70 -6.61 -3.04
C GLU A 447 0.08 -7.70 -3.94
N VAL A 448 -0.61 -8.70 -3.35
CA VAL A 448 -1.05 -9.90 -4.08
C VAL A 448 -2.55 -9.89 -4.38
N ILE A 449 -3.38 -9.34 -3.50
CA ILE A 449 -4.84 -9.42 -3.60
C ILE A 449 -5.42 -8.09 -4.13
N PRO A 450 -6.26 -8.11 -5.18
CA PRO A 450 -6.92 -6.91 -5.69
C PRO A 450 -7.83 -6.23 -4.65
N CYS A 451 -7.88 -4.90 -4.68
CA CYS A 451 -8.61 -4.06 -3.72
C CYS A 451 -10.03 -4.53 -3.33
N PRO A 452 -10.91 -4.96 -4.28
CA PRO A 452 -12.26 -5.41 -3.93
C PRO A 452 -12.31 -6.66 -3.04
N HIS A 453 -11.25 -7.48 -3.08
CA HIS A 453 -11.16 -8.73 -2.33
C HIS A 453 -10.28 -8.63 -1.09
N GLN A 454 -9.48 -7.56 -0.94
CA GLN A 454 -8.56 -7.38 0.19
C GLN A 454 -9.27 -7.47 1.55
N ALA A 455 -10.46 -6.86 1.69
CA ALA A 455 -11.24 -6.94 2.93
C ALA A 455 -11.64 -8.38 3.29
N ARG A 456 -11.94 -9.21 2.28
CA ARG A 456 -12.30 -10.62 2.47
C ARG A 456 -11.08 -11.47 2.83
N PHE A 457 -9.97 -11.30 2.13
CA PHE A 457 -8.73 -12.05 2.41
C PHE A 457 -8.09 -11.66 3.74
N THR A 458 -8.19 -10.38 4.11
CA THR A 458 -7.83 -9.91 5.45
C THR A 458 -8.75 -10.52 6.51
N GLY A 459 -10.05 -10.68 6.22
CA GLY A 459 -10.97 -11.43 7.07
C GLY A 459 -10.52 -12.87 7.34
N TYR A 460 -10.14 -13.61 6.29
CA TYR A 460 -9.57 -14.96 6.44
C TYR A 460 -8.29 -14.99 7.29
N ALA A 461 -7.40 -14.03 7.08
CA ALA A 461 -6.18 -13.88 7.86
C ALA A 461 -6.47 -13.61 9.36
N LEU A 462 -7.51 -12.82 9.66
CA LEU A 462 -7.96 -12.54 11.03
C LEU A 462 -8.65 -13.74 11.69
N GLN A 463 -9.34 -14.58 10.92
CA GLN A 463 -9.87 -15.84 11.43
C GLN A 463 -8.75 -16.76 11.89
N ALA A 464 -7.68 -16.90 11.09
CA ALA A 464 -6.50 -17.66 11.47
C ALA A 464 -5.86 -17.09 12.75
N ARG A 465 -5.74 -15.76 12.84
CA ARG A 465 -5.29 -15.08 14.06
C ARG A 465 -6.17 -15.42 15.29
N ALA A 466 -7.48 -15.44 15.15
CA ALA A 466 -8.40 -15.81 16.23
C ALA A 466 -8.24 -17.28 16.66
N VAL A 467 -8.02 -18.19 15.71
CA VAL A 467 -7.70 -19.60 16.00
C VAL A 467 -6.39 -19.69 16.80
N GLY A 468 -5.34 -18.97 16.40
CA GLY A 468 -4.08 -18.92 17.15
C GLY A 468 -4.26 -18.45 18.60
N ALA A 469 -5.09 -17.41 18.81
CA ALA A 469 -5.40 -16.93 20.16
C ALA A 469 -6.11 -17.99 21.02
N ILE A 470 -7.08 -18.71 20.46
CA ILE A 470 -7.80 -19.81 21.13
C ILE A 470 -6.83 -20.94 21.51
N VAL A 471 -6.02 -21.40 20.54
CA VAL A 471 -5.03 -22.45 20.78
C VAL A 471 -4.02 -22.02 21.84
N GLY A 472 -3.57 -20.77 21.81
CA GLY A 472 -2.67 -20.20 22.81
C GLY A 472 -3.24 -20.25 24.22
N LEU A 473 -4.51 -19.82 24.42
CA LEU A 473 -5.16 -19.86 25.73
C LEU A 473 -5.32 -21.28 26.27
N ILE A 474 -5.66 -22.25 25.42
CA ILE A 474 -5.80 -23.66 25.81
C ILE A 474 -4.45 -24.23 26.25
N PHE A 475 -3.41 -24.06 25.42
CA PHE A 475 -2.08 -24.58 25.71
C PHE A 475 -1.45 -23.89 26.92
N GLY A 476 -1.64 -22.57 27.07
CA GLY A 476 -1.20 -21.81 28.24
C GLY A 476 -1.81 -22.31 29.55
N GLY A 477 -3.11 -22.65 29.54
CA GLY A 477 -3.80 -23.18 30.71
C GLY A 477 -3.40 -24.64 31.04
N VAL A 478 -3.33 -25.51 30.03
CA VAL A 478 -3.05 -26.94 30.20
C VAL A 478 -1.58 -27.21 30.53
N LEU A 479 -0.65 -26.52 29.87
CA LEU A 479 0.80 -26.75 30.02
C LEU A 479 1.43 -25.88 31.11
N VAL A 480 0.62 -25.23 31.96
CA VAL A 480 1.12 -24.33 33.02
C VAL A 480 2.14 -25.00 33.95
N ASN A 481 1.94 -26.29 34.26
CA ASN A 481 2.83 -27.09 35.11
C ASN A 481 4.13 -27.50 34.39
N HIS A 482 4.21 -27.27 33.09
CA HIS A 482 5.31 -27.62 32.20
C HIS A 482 5.72 -26.37 31.39
N ALA A 483 6.13 -25.31 32.10
CA ALA A 483 6.46 -23.99 31.53
C ALA A 483 7.36 -24.04 30.28
N VAL A 484 8.33 -24.95 30.26
CA VAL A 484 9.23 -25.16 29.12
C VAL A 484 8.46 -25.62 27.88
N TRP A 485 7.54 -26.57 28.03
CA TRP A 485 6.72 -27.12 26.95
C TRP A 485 5.73 -26.11 26.37
N THR A 486 5.25 -25.18 27.18
CA THR A 486 4.38 -24.09 26.75
C THR A 486 5.03 -23.29 25.62
N PHE A 487 6.29 -22.92 25.77
CA PHE A 487 7.04 -22.20 24.72
C PHE A 487 7.44 -23.10 23.55
N TYR A 488 7.72 -24.38 23.79
CA TYR A 488 8.08 -25.32 22.72
C TYR A 488 6.99 -25.48 21.68
N THR A 489 5.72 -25.43 22.09
CA THR A 489 4.59 -25.56 21.17
C THR A 489 4.52 -24.43 20.14
N SER A 490 5.03 -23.24 20.47
CA SER A 490 5.16 -22.13 19.51
C SER A 490 6.15 -22.39 18.38
N PHE A 491 7.14 -23.29 18.57
CA PHE A 491 8.08 -23.65 17.49
C PHE A 491 7.37 -24.32 16.32
N VAL A 492 6.23 -24.99 16.54
CA VAL A 492 5.47 -25.63 15.45
C VAL A 492 5.02 -24.58 14.43
N PHE A 493 4.43 -23.48 14.91
CA PHE A 493 3.98 -22.39 14.04
C PHE A 493 5.15 -21.64 13.41
N CYS A 494 6.24 -21.44 14.16
CA CYS A 494 7.46 -20.81 13.65
C CYS A 494 8.10 -21.64 12.52
N ALA A 495 8.25 -22.94 12.72
CA ALA A 495 8.85 -23.86 11.74
C ALA A 495 7.99 -23.98 10.47
N LEU A 496 6.67 -24.07 10.62
CA LEU A 496 5.74 -24.07 9.48
C LEU A 496 5.81 -22.75 8.70
N GLY A 497 5.85 -21.61 9.40
CA GLY A 497 6.03 -20.31 8.76
C GLY A 497 7.34 -20.23 7.97
N LEU A 498 8.46 -20.59 8.59
CA LEU A 498 9.79 -20.62 7.95
C LEU A 498 9.87 -21.56 6.74
N LEU A 499 9.11 -22.65 6.75
CA LEU A 499 9.04 -23.60 5.65
C LEU A 499 8.22 -23.05 4.47
N VAL A 500 7.12 -22.33 4.72
CA VAL A 500 6.21 -21.84 3.67
C VAL A 500 6.69 -20.54 3.03
N ILE A 501 7.33 -19.65 3.79
CA ILE A 501 7.77 -18.32 3.31
C ILE A 501 8.56 -18.37 1.99
N PRO A 502 9.59 -19.24 1.81
CA PRO A 502 10.39 -19.28 0.59
C PRO A 502 9.60 -19.65 -0.67
N PHE A 503 8.49 -20.39 -0.52
CA PHE A 503 7.63 -20.78 -1.63
C PHE A 503 6.54 -19.74 -1.89
N ALA A 504 6.04 -19.08 -0.83
CA ALA A 504 4.96 -18.11 -0.93
C ALA A 504 5.41 -16.78 -1.53
N VAL A 505 6.63 -16.33 -1.23
CA VAL A 505 7.07 -14.97 -1.53
C VAL A 505 8.44 -14.98 -2.21
N GLU A 506 8.59 -14.10 -3.20
CA GLU A 506 9.86 -13.95 -3.89
C GLU A 506 10.90 -13.32 -2.95
N LEU A 507 11.88 -14.11 -2.51
CA LEU A 507 12.95 -13.67 -1.59
C LEU A 507 14.03 -12.82 -2.27
N ARG A 508 13.83 -12.39 -3.52
CA ARG A 508 14.84 -11.65 -4.27
C ARG A 508 15.01 -10.25 -3.67
N THR A 509 16.11 -10.07 -2.97
CA THR A 509 16.60 -8.73 -2.61
C THR A 509 17.11 -8.04 -3.87
N TYR A 510 16.81 -6.74 -4.04
CA TYR A 510 17.35 -5.97 -5.16
C TYR A 510 18.89 -6.00 -5.13
N LYS A 511 19.51 -6.56 -6.17
CA LYS A 511 20.97 -6.80 -6.27
C LYS A 511 21.86 -5.56 -6.06
N ARG A 512 21.29 -4.35 -6.15
CA ARG A 512 22.01 -3.10 -5.88
C ARG A 512 21.12 -2.17 -5.07
N ILE A 513 21.24 -2.22 -3.74
CA ILE A 513 20.61 -1.26 -2.84
C ILE A 513 21.36 0.06 -3.01
N ALA A 514 20.71 1.04 -3.62
CA ALA A 514 21.27 2.38 -3.69
C ALA A 514 21.31 2.95 -2.26
N LYS A 515 22.49 3.34 -1.77
CA LYS A 515 22.63 4.00 -0.46
C LYS A 515 21.68 5.19 -0.31
N CYS A 516 21.42 5.92 -1.39
CA CYS A 516 20.45 7.02 -1.43
C CYS A 516 19.05 6.60 -0.97
N LYS A 517 18.56 5.41 -1.38
CA LYS A 517 17.22 4.93 -1.00
C LYS A 517 17.09 4.61 0.49
N VAL A 518 18.20 4.24 1.14
CA VAL A 518 18.25 4.03 2.60
C VAL A 518 18.30 5.37 3.34
N CYS A 519 18.98 6.37 2.76
CA CYS A 519 19.06 7.73 3.31
C CYS A 519 17.77 8.55 3.12
N GLU A 520 16.89 8.17 2.20
CA GLU A 520 15.58 8.80 1.96
C GLU A 520 14.51 8.42 2.99
N LEU A 521 14.74 7.39 3.82
CA LEU A 521 13.80 6.97 4.86
C LEU A 521 13.90 7.82 6.12
N ASP A 522 12.76 7.98 6.80
CA ASP A 522 12.64 8.76 8.03
C ASP A 522 13.09 7.96 9.28
N TRP A 523 14.40 7.74 9.38
CA TRP A 523 15.01 7.06 10.52
C TRP A 523 14.84 7.84 11.83
N GLN A 524 14.84 9.17 11.75
CA GLN A 524 14.66 10.04 12.90
C GLN A 524 13.24 9.91 13.47
N GLY A 525 12.21 9.96 12.62
CA GLY A 525 10.82 9.76 13.03
C GLY A 525 10.61 8.39 13.69
N ALA A 526 11.19 7.33 13.14
CA ALA A 526 11.09 5.99 13.71
C ALA A 526 11.79 5.85 15.07
N VAL A 527 12.98 6.43 15.24
CA VAL A 527 13.70 6.44 16.53
C VAL A 527 12.95 7.26 17.58
N LEU A 528 12.42 8.43 17.21
CA LEU A 528 11.60 9.26 18.11
C LEU A 528 10.33 8.53 18.54
N THR A 529 9.70 7.78 17.62
CA THR A 529 8.52 6.94 17.93
C THR A 529 8.86 5.86 18.95
N PHE A 530 9.97 5.14 18.75
CA PHE A 530 10.45 4.10 19.65
C PHE A 530 10.75 4.66 21.05
N MET A 531 11.53 5.74 21.09
CA MET A 531 11.97 6.37 22.34
C MET A 531 10.80 7.00 23.10
N GLY A 532 9.91 7.72 22.40
CA GLY A 532 8.76 8.37 23.00
C GLY A 532 7.80 7.38 23.65
N MET A 533 7.40 6.33 22.93
CA MET A 533 6.51 5.31 23.46
C MET A 533 7.17 4.50 24.58
N GLY A 534 8.43 4.08 24.40
CA GLY A 534 9.17 3.33 25.41
C GLY A 534 9.29 4.09 26.73
N CYS A 535 9.67 5.37 26.69
CA CYS A 535 9.77 6.21 27.88
C CYS A 535 8.40 6.41 28.56
N LEU A 536 7.33 6.70 27.82
CA LEU A 536 6.00 6.85 28.42
C LEU A 536 5.55 5.61 29.19
N LEU A 537 5.73 4.42 28.61
CA LEU A 537 5.30 3.17 29.25
C LEU A 537 6.15 2.81 30.46
N ILE A 538 7.48 3.03 30.40
CA ILE A 538 8.36 2.84 31.56
C ILE A 538 7.93 3.79 32.69
N GLY A 539 7.64 5.05 32.37
CA GLY A 539 7.17 6.03 33.33
C GLY A 539 5.85 5.64 34.01
N ILE A 540 4.86 5.17 33.23
CA ILE A 540 3.58 4.67 33.77
C ILE A 540 3.81 3.43 34.65
N ASN A 541 4.69 2.52 34.25
CA ASN A 541 4.99 1.31 34.99
C ASN A 541 5.74 1.58 36.31
N TRP A 542 6.57 2.62 36.37
CA TRP A 542 7.27 2.99 37.60
C TRP A 542 6.37 3.77 38.56
N GLY A 543 5.46 4.58 38.01
CA GLY A 543 4.55 5.45 38.75
C GLY A 543 3.65 4.68 39.72
N GLY A 544 3.90 4.87 41.02
CA GLY A 544 3.11 4.28 42.09
C GLY A 544 3.36 2.79 42.34
N ILE A 545 4.34 2.18 41.65
CA ILE A 545 4.77 0.80 41.87
C ILE A 545 6.19 0.77 42.45
N LEU A 546 7.16 1.36 41.74
CA LEU A 546 8.56 1.41 42.17
C LEU A 546 8.92 2.75 42.81
N TYR A 547 8.30 3.83 42.34
CA TYR A 547 8.53 5.18 42.82
C TYR A 547 7.19 5.90 42.94
N GLU A 548 7.06 6.81 43.92
CA GLU A 548 5.90 7.70 43.98
C GLU A 548 5.74 8.53 42.69
N TRP A 549 4.51 8.87 42.34
CA TRP A 549 4.21 9.69 41.16
C TRP A 549 4.87 11.08 41.18
N SER A 550 5.18 11.60 42.36
CA SER A 550 5.89 12.86 42.60
C SER A 550 7.41 12.74 42.40
N ASN A 551 7.95 11.52 42.34
CA ASN A 551 9.38 11.29 42.24
C ASN A 551 9.91 11.74 40.88
N TRP A 552 11.05 12.41 40.89
CA TRP A 552 11.69 12.94 39.69
C TRP A 552 11.99 11.85 38.64
N HIS A 553 12.28 10.60 39.06
CA HIS A 553 12.49 9.50 38.11
C HIS A 553 11.27 9.27 37.21
N VAL A 554 10.06 9.29 37.78
CA VAL A 554 8.81 9.09 37.04
C VAL A 554 8.51 10.31 36.17
N LEU A 555 8.62 11.51 36.74
CA LEU A 555 8.32 12.77 36.04
C LEU A 555 9.28 13.04 34.88
N VAL A 556 10.57 12.77 35.03
CA VAL A 556 11.57 12.96 33.97
C VAL A 556 11.32 11.96 32.84
N VAL A 557 11.09 10.68 33.15
CA VAL A 557 10.87 9.65 32.12
C VAL A 557 9.55 9.91 31.35
N LEU A 558 8.47 10.26 32.04
CA LEU A 558 7.20 10.66 31.41
C LEU A 558 7.36 11.95 30.59
N GLY A 559 8.02 12.97 31.14
CA GLY A 559 8.28 14.24 30.46
C GLY A 559 9.10 14.07 29.20
N THR A 560 10.13 13.21 29.24
CA THR A 560 10.97 12.88 28.09
C THR A 560 10.17 12.14 27.01
N GLY A 561 9.31 11.20 27.41
CA GLY A 561 8.41 10.49 26.49
C GLY A 561 7.41 11.43 25.81
N ALA A 562 6.74 12.29 26.59
CA ALA A 562 5.81 13.28 26.08
C ALA A 562 6.48 14.30 25.15
N ALA A 563 7.65 14.82 25.54
CA ALA A 563 8.46 15.70 24.72
C ALA A 563 8.86 15.04 23.39
N SER A 564 9.25 13.76 23.42
CA SER A 564 9.63 13.01 22.21
C SER A 564 8.46 12.85 21.23
N ILE A 565 7.24 12.62 21.73
CA ILE A 565 6.03 12.57 20.88
C ILE A 565 5.69 13.95 20.30
N ILE A 566 5.81 15.01 21.10
CA ILE A 566 5.58 16.39 20.60
C ILE A 566 6.60 16.73 19.52
N VAL A 567 7.88 16.42 19.76
CA VAL A 567 8.95 16.61 18.78
C VAL A 567 8.69 15.79 17.51
N LEU A 568 8.24 14.53 17.64
CA LEU A 568 7.85 13.70 16.51
C LEU A 568 6.74 14.36 15.67
N VAL A 569 5.67 14.83 16.31
CA VAL A 569 4.55 15.49 15.61
C VAL A 569 5.01 16.76 14.90
N LEU A 570 5.82 17.59 15.55
CA LEU A 570 6.37 18.80 14.93
C LEU A 570 7.33 18.48 13.78
N TYR A 571 8.18 17.47 13.96
CA TYR A 571 9.13 17.00 12.97
C TYR A 571 8.44 16.44 11.72
N GLU A 572 7.47 15.55 11.90
CA GLU A 572 6.66 14.97 10.82
C GLU A 572 5.81 16.04 10.10
N SER A 573 5.29 17.03 10.83
CA SER A 573 4.42 18.06 10.26
C SER A 573 5.18 19.17 9.53
N LEU A 574 6.43 19.48 9.90
CA LEU A 574 7.13 20.68 9.42
C LEU A 574 8.39 20.37 8.61
N TRP A 575 9.08 19.26 8.89
CA TRP A 575 10.42 19.00 8.37
C TRP A 575 10.54 17.70 7.56
N SER A 576 9.70 16.69 7.79
CA SER A 576 9.82 15.41 7.10
C SER A 576 9.36 15.50 5.64
N ILE A 577 10.24 15.11 4.72
CA ILE A 577 9.96 15.03 3.27
C ILE A 577 9.17 13.74 2.94
N HIS A 578 9.42 12.67 3.70
CA HIS A 578 8.75 11.37 3.57
C HIS A 578 8.23 10.91 4.95
N PRO A 579 7.15 11.56 5.46
CA PRO A 579 6.65 11.30 6.81
C PRO A 579 6.16 9.86 6.96
N LEU A 580 6.52 9.24 8.09
CA LEU A 580 6.02 7.90 8.45
C LEU A 580 4.53 7.97 8.83
N PHE A 581 4.11 9.09 9.41
CA PHE A 581 2.75 9.46 9.75
C PHE A 581 2.28 10.65 8.90
N SER A 582 1.89 10.38 7.64
CA SER A 582 1.35 11.43 6.76
C SER A 582 0.15 12.14 7.40
N SER A 583 0.26 13.47 7.58
CA SER A 583 -0.81 14.31 8.12
C SER A 583 -2.09 14.28 7.28
N ALA A 584 -1.97 13.94 5.99
CA ALA A 584 -3.10 13.74 5.09
C ALA A 584 -4.04 12.61 5.54
N VAL A 585 -3.53 11.62 6.29
CA VAL A 585 -4.33 10.51 6.86
C VAL A 585 -5.32 11.03 7.91
N PHE A 586 -4.98 12.14 8.59
CA PHE A 586 -5.79 12.77 9.64
C PHE A 586 -6.60 14.00 9.17
N SER A 587 -6.60 14.28 7.86
CA SER A 587 -7.24 15.47 7.28
C SER A 587 -8.76 15.51 7.44
N ASP A 588 -9.41 14.35 7.51
CA ASP A 588 -10.86 14.22 7.69
C ASP A 588 -11.18 13.75 9.12
N ILE A 589 -12.14 14.41 9.76
CA ILE A 589 -12.62 14.06 11.09
C ILE A 589 -13.15 12.62 11.13
N ALA A 590 -13.79 12.13 10.07
CA ALA A 590 -14.30 10.76 10.02
C ALA A 590 -13.14 9.73 10.08
N ARG A 591 -12.04 10.00 9.35
CA ARG A 591 -10.84 9.14 9.33
C ARG A 591 -10.11 9.19 10.67
N SER A 592 -9.91 10.39 11.20
CA SER A 592 -9.28 10.58 12.51
C SER A 592 -10.06 9.90 13.64
N MET A 593 -11.39 9.97 13.62
CA MET A 593 -12.23 9.29 14.60
C MET A 593 -12.21 7.76 14.44
N LEU A 594 -12.09 7.24 13.22
CA LEU A 594 -11.90 5.80 12.99
C LEU A 594 -10.58 5.29 13.61
N TYR A 595 -9.50 6.06 13.46
CA TYR A 595 -8.19 5.75 14.03
C TYR A 595 -8.13 5.90 15.55
N LEU A 596 -8.79 6.93 16.10
CA LEU A 596 -8.97 7.06 17.55
C LEU A 596 -9.74 5.86 18.10
N GLY A 597 -10.80 5.47 17.41
CA GLY A 597 -11.58 4.28 17.74
C GLY A 597 -10.76 2.99 17.73
N SER A 598 -9.84 2.80 16.77
CA SER A 598 -8.99 1.61 16.74
C SER A 598 -7.97 1.57 17.88
N LEU A 599 -7.43 2.73 18.28
CA LEU A 599 -6.59 2.85 19.46
C LEU A 599 -7.34 2.49 20.75
N LEU A 600 -8.53 3.06 20.96
CA LEU A 600 -9.36 2.75 22.14
C LEU A 600 -9.81 1.29 22.17
N HIS A 601 -10.13 0.72 21.00
CA HIS A 601 -10.46 -0.70 20.90
C HIS A 601 -9.27 -1.59 21.27
N GLY A 602 -8.05 -1.25 20.83
CA GLY A 602 -6.83 -1.93 21.25
C GLY A 602 -6.61 -1.87 22.76
N PHE A 603 -6.82 -0.70 23.36
CA PHE A 603 -6.75 -0.52 24.81
C PHE A 603 -7.72 -1.44 25.56
N LEU A 604 -9.00 -1.43 25.18
CA LEU A 604 -10.01 -2.28 25.83
C LEU A 604 -9.76 -3.77 25.63
N LEU A 605 -9.33 -4.19 24.45
CA LEU A 605 -9.08 -5.60 24.16
C LEU A 605 -7.98 -6.16 25.06
N SER A 606 -6.87 -5.44 25.19
CA SER A 606 -5.77 -5.87 26.05
C SER A 606 -6.15 -5.76 27.52
N CYS A 607 -6.86 -4.71 27.95
CA CYS A 607 -7.37 -4.63 29.31
C CYS A 607 -8.29 -5.79 29.66
N HIS A 608 -9.25 -6.17 28.80
CA HIS A 608 -10.09 -7.33 29.08
C HIS A 608 -9.28 -8.61 29.16
N LEU A 609 -8.40 -8.90 28.19
CA LEU A 609 -7.65 -10.16 28.19
C LEU A 609 -6.80 -10.34 29.45
N VAL A 610 -6.03 -9.32 29.85
CA VAL A 610 -5.14 -9.39 31.02
C VAL A 610 -5.93 -9.38 32.33
N ASN A 611 -6.88 -8.45 32.47
CA ASN A 611 -7.56 -8.24 33.75
C ASN A 611 -8.65 -9.28 34.00
N CYS A 612 -9.26 -9.86 32.97
CA CYS A 612 -10.14 -11.02 33.16
C CYS A 612 -9.34 -12.24 33.61
N ALA A 613 -8.13 -12.46 33.07
CA ALA A 613 -7.26 -13.55 33.51
C ALA A 613 -6.91 -13.39 35.01
N LEU A 614 -6.44 -12.20 35.40
CA LEU A 614 -6.14 -11.88 36.79
C LEU A 614 -7.36 -12.03 37.71
N TYR A 615 -8.53 -11.52 37.31
CA TYR A 615 -9.75 -11.63 38.10
C TYR A 615 -10.17 -13.10 38.33
N LEU A 616 -10.19 -13.89 37.25
CA LEU A 616 -10.57 -15.30 37.31
C LEU A 616 -9.61 -16.13 38.17
N ARG A 617 -8.31 -15.80 38.15
CA ARG A 617 -7.31 -16.52 38.94
C ARG A 617 -7.23 -16.05 40.40
N LEU A 618 -7.12 -14.74 40.63
CA LEU A 618 -6.82 -14.16 41.95
C LEU A 618 -8.06 -13.93 42.81
N VAL A 619 -9.22 -13.63 42.19
CA VAL A 619 -10.47 -13.39 42.93
C VAL A 619 -11.29 -14.67 43.01
N GLN A 620 -11.53 -15.30 41.86
CA GLN A 620 -12.41 -16.48 41.73
C GLN A 620 -11.70 -17.83 42.00
N ASP A 621 -10.40 -17.83 42.28
CA ASP A 621 -9.57 -19.02 42.58
C ASP A 621 -9.66 -20.15 41.54
N LEU A 622 -9.93 -19.83 40.27
CA LEU A 622 -9.98 -20.86 39.24
C LEU A 622 -8.59 -21.47 39.02
N SER A 623 -8.54 -22.76 38.70
CA SER A 623 -7.29 -23.37 38.23
C SER A 623 -6.91 -22.79 36.87
N SER A 624 -5.61 -22.78 36.54
CA SER A 624 -5.12 -22.17 35.29
C SER A 624 -5.73 -22.80 34.03
N THR A 625 -6.11 -24.08 34.09
CA THR A 625 -6.83 -24.76 32.99
C THR A 625 -8.24 -24.19 32.81
N PHE A 626 -8.99 -23.98 33.91
CA PHE A 626 -10.33 -23.40 33.86
C PHE A 626 -10.30 -21.91 33.54
N GLU A 627 -9.26 -21.19 33.98
CA GLU A 627 -9.00 -19.81 33.59
C GLU A 627 -8.81 -19.68 32.07
N GLY A 628 -7.91 -20.47 31.49
CA GLY A 628 -7.67 -20.49 30.04
C GLY A 628 -8.94 -20.83 29.25
N LEU A 629 -9.72 -21.81 29.73
CA LEU A 629 -11.01 -22.18 29.13
C LEU A 629 -12.05 -21.05 29.22
N SER A 630 -12.09 -20.32 30.33
CA SER A 630 -13.01 -19.21 30.56
C SER A 630 -12.67 -18.00 29.70
N LEU A 631 -11.39 -17.75 29.46
CA LEU A 631 -10.94 -16.69 28.54
C LEU A 631 -11.31 -16.98 27.08
N LEU A 632 -11.58 -18.24 26.72
CA LEU A 632 -12.15 -18.56 25.41
C LEU A 632 -13.50 -17.91 25.18
N THR A 633 -14.27 -17.61 26.24
CA THR A 633 -15.55 -16.90 26.11
C THR A 633 -15.36 -15.48 25.59
N VAL A 634 -14.19 -14.86 25.79
CA VAL A 634 -13.86 -13.54 25.22
C VAL A 634 -13.44 -13.66 23.75
N VAL A 635 -12.68 -14.70 23.40
CA VAL A 635 -12.06 -14.84 22.06
C VAL A 635 -12.95 -15.59 21.05
N SER A 636 -13.72 -16.59 21.50
CA SER A 636 -14.55 -17.41 20.60
C SER A 636 -15.65 -16.65 19.86
N PRO A 637 -16.31 -15.62 20.43
CA PRO A 637 -17.22 -14.78 19.66
C PRO A 637 -16.52 -14.07 18.50
N ALA A 638 -15.22 -13.77 18.63
CA ALA A 638 -14.46 -13.10 17.57
C ALA A 638 -14.34 -13.99 16.34
N LEU A 639 -14.02 -15.26 16.53
CA LEU A 639 -13.98 -16.22 15.43
C LEU A 639 -15.37 -16.36 14.77
N LEU A 640 -16.43 -16.48 15.57
CA LEU A 640 -17.78 -16.63 15.04
C LEU A 640 -18.24 -15.40 14.23
N ALA A 641 -18.04 -14.19 14.77
CA ALA A 641 -18.43 -12.97 14.07
C ALA A 641 -17.62 -12.78 12.78
N LEU A 642 -16.31 -13.05 12.79
CA LEU A 642 -15.47 -12.97 11.60
C LEU A 642 -15.99 -13.90 10.49
N ILE A 643 -16.37 -15.13 10.84
CA ILE A 643 -16.98 -16.08 9.89
C ILE A 643 -18.35 -15.59 9.40
N LEU A 644 -19.20 -15.09 10.30
CA LEU A 644 -20.54 -14.59 9.96
C LEU A 644 -20.49 -13.39 9.03
N THR A 645 -19.57 -12.45 9.26
CA THR A 645 -19.45 -11.25 8.45
C THR A 645 -19.07 -11.57 6.99
N GLU A 646 -18.39 -12.69 6.74
CA GLU A 646 -18.04 -13.13 5.39
C GLU A 646 -19.14 -13.94 4.70
N LYS A 647 -19.88 -14.77 5.47
CA LYS A 647 -20.94 -15.63 4.93
C LYS A 647 -22.26 -14.90 4.74
N VAL A 648 -22.59 -13.95 5.62
CA VAL A 648 -23.86 -13.23 5.59
C VAL A 648 -23.78 -12.09 4.58
N ARG A 649 -24.62 -12.15 3.53
CA ARG A 649 -24.64 -11.16 2.45
C ARG A 649 -24.86 -9.72 2.94
N LEU A 650 -25.75 -9.53 3.92
CA LEU A 650 -26.02 -8.20 4.51
C LEU A 650 -24.77 -7.58 5.15
N LEU A 651 -24.00 -8.38 5.89
CA LEU A 651 -22.76 -7.93 6.52
C LEU A 651 -21.60 -7.81 5.54
N ARG A 652 -21.77 -8.33 4.31
CA ARG A 652 -20.79 -8.22 3.22
C ARG A 652 -20.85 -6.87 2.50
N ASP A 653 -21.99 -6.20 2.57
CA ASP A 653 -22.20 -4.89 1.96
C ASP A 653 -21.26 -3.84 2.60
N PRO A 654 -20.53 -3.03 1.81
CA PRO A 654 -19.72 -1.93 2.34
C PRO A 654 -20.51 -0.98 3.25
N SER A 655 -21.80 -0.74 2.98
CA SER A 655 -22.63 0.15 3.80
C SER A 655 -22.88 -0.36 5.23
N ALA A 656 -22.57 -1.63 5.52
CA ALA A 656 -22.77 -2.21 6.85
C ALA A 656 -21.66 -1.87 7.85
N PHE A 657 -20.44 -1.49 7.41
CA PHE A 657 -19.31 -1.33 8.33
C PHE A 657 -19.53 -0.24 9.41
N PRO A 658 -20.15 0.93 9.15
CA PRO A 658 -20.39 1.94 10.18
C PRO A 658 -21.34 1.42 11.26
N TRP A 659 -22.36 0.66 10.86
CA TRP A 659 -23.29 0.00 11.78
C TRP A 659 -22.59 -1.07 12.63
N MET A 660 -21.70 -1.86 12.04
CA MET A 660 -20.91 -2.84 12.79
C MET A 660 -20.05 -2.17 13.87
N VAL A 661 -19.42 -1.03 13.56
CA VAL A 661 -18.62 -0.27 14.53
C VAL A 661 -19.51 0.31 15.65
N ARG A 662 -20.66 0.91 15.31
CA ARG A 662 -21.59 1.48 16.31
C ARG A 662 -22.20 0.42 17.23
N ILE A 663 -22.67 -0.69 16.67
CA ILE A 663 -23.21 -1.82 17.44
C ILE A 663 -22.10 -2.44 18.29
N GLY A 664 -20.89 -2.60 17.74
CA GLY A 664 -19.73 -3.08 18.48
C GLY A 664 -19.42 -2.23 19.71
N TRP A 665 -19.37 -0.91 19.56
CA TRP A 665 -19.17 0.00 20.69
C TRP A 665 -20.31 -0.03 21.70
N PHE A 666 -21.55 -0.06 21.25
CA PHE A 666 -22.71 -0.19 22.13
C PHE A 666 -22.63 -1.47 22.98
N CYS A 667 -22.32 -2.60 22.35
CA CYS A 667 -22.09 -3.87 23.05
C CYS A 667 -20.91 -3.79 24.01
N SER A 668 -19.79 -3.16 23.62
CA SER A 668 -18.64 -2.98 24.50
C SER A 668 -18.94 -2.09 25.71
N VAL A 669 -19.69 -0.99 25.54
CA VAL A 669 -20.12 -0.12 26.65
C VAL A 669 -21.01 -0.91 27.62
N LEU A 670 -22.01 -1.62 27.12
CA LEU A 670 -22.87 -2.45 27.95
C LEU A 670 -22.10 -3.54 28.69
N ALA A 671 -21.22 -4.25 27.98
CA ALA A 671 -20.39 -5.29 28.58
C ALA A 671 -19.51 -4.70 29.69
N THR A 672 -18.71 -3.66 29.40
CA THR A 672 -17.86 -2.97 30.40
C THR A 672 -18.66 -2.42 31.58
N GLY A 673 -19.90 -1.98 31.37
CA GLY A 673 -20.80 -1.58 32.46
C GLY A 673 -21.15 -2.74 33.40
N PHE A 674 -21.40 -3.94 32.86
CA PHE A 674 -21.65 -5.12 33.66
C PHE A 674 -20.41 -5.66 34.38
N PHE A 675 -19.19 -5.39 33.89
CA PHE A 675 -17.96 -5.72 34.62
C PHE A 675 -17.89 -5.05 36.00
N ILE A 676 -18.55 -3.89 36.20
CA ILE A 676 -18.60 -3.20 37.50
C ILE A 676 -19.39 -4.02 38.55
N ILE A 677 -20.19 -5.00 38.15
CA ILE A 677 -20.97 -5.85 39.05
C ILE A 677 -20.14 -7.05 39.54
N LEU A 678 -18.97 -7.31 38.93
CA LEU A 678 -18.14 -8.47 39.25
C LEU A 678 -17.49 -8.36 40.63
N ASP A 679 -18.07 -9.07 41.58
CA ASP A 679 -17.58 -9.22 42.95
C ASP A 679 -17.14 -10.67 43.25
N VAL A 680 -16.45 -10.89 44.38
CA VAL A 680 -16.03 -12.20 44.90
C VAL A 680 -17.19 -13.20 44.93
N SER A 681 -18.41 -12.72 45.21
CA SER A 681 -19.63 -13.53 45.33
C SER A 681 -20.30 -13.90 43.99
N THR A 682 -19.78 -13.41 42.87
CA THR A 682 -20.40 -13.56 41.55
C THR A 682 -20.39 -15.03 41.09
N PRO A 683 -21.55 -15.62 40.73
CA PRO A 683 -21.62 -17.00 40.30
C PRO A 683 -21.00 -17.20 38.90
N PRO A 684 -20.51 -18.42 38.58
CA PRO A 684 -19.86 -18.72 37.30
C PRO A 684 -20.64 -18.31 36.05
N GLN A 685 -21.96 -18.49 36.05
CA GLN A 685 -22.80 -18.19 34.91
C GLN A 685 -22.78 -16.69 34.59
N ALA A 686 -22.76 -15.83 35.62
CA ALA A 686 -22.85 -14.38 35.44
C ALA A 686 -21.59 -13.84 34.74
N TRP A 687 -20.39 -14.20 35.21
CA TRP A 687 -19.18 -13.72 34.55
C TRP A 687 -18.98 -14.33 33.16
N VAL A 688 -19.42 -15.57 32.89
CA VAL A 688 -19.40 -16.14 31.53
C VAL A 688 -20.24 -15.28 30.57
N PHE A 689 -21.46 -14.89 30.94
CA PHE A 689 -22.29 -14.06 30.07
C PHE A 689 -21.71 -12.65 29.84
N ILE A 690 -21.07 -12.08 30.87
CA ILE A 690 -20.40 -10.77 30.77
C ILE A 690 -19.20 -10.84 29.81
N LEU A 691 -18.35 -11.87 29.95
CA LEU A 691 -17.21 -12.11 29.05
C LEU A 691 -17.66 -12.33 27.61
N LEU A 692 -18.77 -13.06 27.40
CA LEU A 692 -19.36 -13.30 26.09
C LEU A 692 -19.80 -11.99 25.42
N GLY A 693 -20.46 -11.11 26.18
CA GLY A 693 -20.88 -9.79 25.70
C GLY A 693 -19.68 -8.91 25.31
N GLY A 694 -18.63 -8.92 26.14
CA GLY A 694 -17.37 -8.22 25.84
C GLY A 694 -16.70 -8.75 24.57
N GLY A 695 -16.63 -10.08 24.45
CA GLY A 695 -16.15 -10.77 23.26
C GLY A 695 -16.90 -10.35 22.00
N MET A 696 -18.24 -10.39 22.02
CA MET A 696 -19.08 -9.95 20.89
C MET A 696 -18.81 -8.49 20.48
N GLY A 697 -18.65 -7.58 21.45
CA GLY A 697 -18.29 -6.18 21.17
C GLY A 697 -16.96 -6.07 20.42
N HIS A 698 -15.89 -6.71 20.92
CA HIS A 698 -14.59 -6.75 20.24
C HIS A 698 -14.67 -7.34 18.83
N SER A 699 -15.48 -8.38 18.66
CA SER A 699 -15.65 -9.09 17.40
C SER A 699 -16.22 -8.21 16.29
N LEU A 700 -17.27 -7.45 16.61
CA LEU A 700 -17.88 -6.50 15.69
C LEU A 700 -16.95 -5.33 15.40
N LEU A 701 -16.23 -4.84 16.42
CA LEU A 701 -15.26 -3.76 16.25
C LEU A 701 -14.10 -4.14 15.33
N ILE A 702 -13.45 -5.29 15.56
CA ILE A 702 -12.39 -5.81 14.67
C ILE A 702 -12.91 -5.89 13.24
N SER A 703 -14.07 -6.52 13.04
CA SER A 703 -14.64 -6.71 11.71
C SER A 703 -15.02 -5.38 11.03
N GLY A 704 -15.59 -4.44 11.78
CA GLY A 704 -16.01 -3.13 11.31
C GLY A 704 -14.84 -2.23 10.93
N TYR A 705 -13.81 -2.14 11.79
CA TYR A 705 -12.63 -1.31 11.50
C TYR A 705 -11.84 -1.81 10.30
N HIS A 706 -11.59 -3.12 10.22
CA HIS A 706 -10.86 -3.67 9.07
C HIS A 706 -11.56 -3.34 7.75
N ARG A 707 -12.89 -3.50 7.68
CA ARG A 707 -13.66 -3.13 6.49
C ARG A 707 -13.67 -1.63 6.23
N GLY A 708 -13.87 -0.82 7.27
CA GLY A 708 -13.87 0.64 7.16
C GLY A 708 -12.55 1.17 6.60
N VAL A 709 -11.42 0.62 7.04
CA VAL A 709 -10.09 1.02 6.54
C VAL A 709 -9.89 0.61 5.08
N HIS A 710 -10.34 -0.59 4.66
CA HIS A 710 -10.32 -0.99 3.25
C HIS A 710 -11.30 -0.20 2.38
N TYR A 711 -12.40 0.31 2.95
CA TYR A 711 -13.36 1.15 2.25
C TYR A 711 -12.84 2.58 2.03
N ILE A 712 -12.29 3.20 3.07
CA ILE A 712 -11.65 4.54 3.00
C ILE A 712 -10.49 4.57 2.02
N ARG A 713 -9.83 3.43 1.84
CA ARG A 713 -8.76 3.23 0.86
C ARG A 713 -9.23 3.38 -0.60
N GLN A 714 -10.53 3.30 -0.89
CA GLN A 714 -11.01 3.51 -2.25
C GLN A 714 -10.65 4.94 -2.71
N PRO A 715 -10.02 5.09 -3.89
CA PRO A 715 -9.45 6.36 -4.33
C PRO A 715 -10.56 7.42 -4.38
N SER A 716 -10.46 8.40 -3.49
CA SER A 716 -11.16 9.67 -3.65
C SER A 716 -10.40 10.44 -4.73
N ARG A 717 -11.17 11.06 -5.64
CA ARG A 717 -10.82 11.73 -6.90
C ARG A 717 -9.47 12.46 -7.03
N ASP A 718 -8.79 12.82 -5.94
CA ASP A 718 -7.72 13.82 -5.93
C ASP A 718 -6.40 13.42 -5.23
N ASN A 719 -6.26 12.21 -4.63
CA ASN A 719 -5.06 11.86 -3.85
C ASN A 719 -4.56 10.41 -4.08
N GLU A 720 -3.77 10.19 -5.14
CA GLU A 720 -3.22 8.87 -5.53
C GLU A 720 -2.01 8.39 -4.69
N HIS A 721 -1.47 9.17 -3.74
CA HIS A 721 -0.13 8.89 -3.19
C HIS A 721 -0.04 8.11 -1.85
N TYR A 722 -1.12 7.63 -1.24
CA TYR A 722 -1.06 7.08 0.14
C TYR A 722 -1.87 5.80 0.48
N PRO A 723 -2.01 4.78 -0.39
CA PRO A 723 -2.93 3.66 -0.10
C PRO A 723 -2.41 2.61 0.91
N ALA A 724 -1.10 2.34 0.97
CA ALA A 724 -0.53 1.30 1.86
C ALA A 724 -0.42 1.72 3.33
N SER A 725 -0.41 3.03 3.63
CA SER A 725 -0.26 3.57 4.98
C SER A 725 -1.51 3.41 5.86
N CYS A 726 -2.72 3.37 5.29
CA CYS A 726 -3.96 3.41 6.07
C CYS A 726 -4.21 2.15 6.92
N ILE A 727 -3.95 0.96 6.37
CA ILE A 727 -4.11 -0.32 7.09
C ILE A 727 -3.02 -0.54 8.13
N LEU A 728 -1.79 -0.14 7.79
CA LEU A 728 -0.67 -0.18 8.71
C LEU A 728 -0.91 0.78 9.87
N MET A 729 -1.41 2.00 9.61
CA MET A 729 -1.78 2.98 10.63
C MET A 729 -2.84 2.43 11.59
N TYR A 730 -3.88 1.79 11.05
CA TYR A 730 -4.89 1.12 11.88
C TYR A 730 -4.27 0.05 12.78
N SER A 731 -3.42 -0.83 12.22
CA SER A 731 -2.75 -1.88 12.99
C SER A 731 -1.87 -1.28 14.09
N LEU A 732 -1.08 -0.28 13.74
CA LEU A 732 -0.15 0.40 14.62
C LEU A 732 -0.87 1.05 15.80
N LEU A 733 -1.87 1.89 15.53
CA LEU A 733 -2.64 2.58 16.57
C LEU A 733 -3.38 1.61 17.48
N ARG A 734 -3.91 0.51 16.94
CA ARG A 734 -4.51 -0.55 17.74
C ARG A 734 -3.48 -1.22 18.65
N THR A 735 -2.29 -1.56 18.16
CA THR A 735 -1.23 -2.14 18.99
C THR A 735 -0.73 -1.15 20.03
N TRP A 736 -0.67 0.15 19.73
CA TRP A 736 -0.34 1.19 20.70
C TRP A 736 -1.35 1.25 21.84
N GLY A 737 -2.65 1.17 21.52
CA GLY A 737 -3.71 1.04 22.51
C GLY A 737 -3.49 -0.16 23.43
N MET A 738 -3.19 -1.33 22.85
CA MET A 738 -2.85 -2.55 23.63
C MET A 738 -1.63 -2.34 24.52
N CYS A 739 -0.65 -1.59 24.03
CA CYS A 739 0.60 -1.35 24.75
C CYS A 739 0.41 -0.47 25.98
N ILE A 740 -0.48 0.52 25.90
CA ILE A 740 -0.84 1.42 27.00
C ILE A 740 -1.69 0.68 28.05
N ALA A 741 -2.52 -0.27 27.61
CA ALA A 741 -3.46 -0.99 28.47
C ALA A 741 -2.81 -1.69 29.66
N VAL A 742 -1.76 -2.49 29.41
CA VAL A 742 -1.17 -3.36 30.44
C VAL A 742 -0.53 -2.57 31.59
N PRO A 743 0.34 -1.55 31.34
CA PRO A 743 0.91 -0.76 32.42
C PRO A 743 -0.13 0.09 33.14
N VAL A 744 -1.11 0.65 32.43
CA VAL A 744 -2.19 1.44 33.04
C VAL A 744 -3.06 0.57 33.95
N SER A 745 -3.44 -0.64 33.53
CA SER A 745 -4.25 -1.52 34.37
C SER A 745 -3.47 -1.98 35.60
N GLY A 746 -2.19 -2.34 35.44
CA GLY A 746 -1.32 -2.70 36.55
C GLY A 746 -1.18 -1.55 37.55
N ALA A 747 -0.92 -0.34 37.07
CA ALA A 747 -0.77 0.85 37.91
C ALA A 747 -2.07 1.19 38.66
N ILE A 748 -3.25 1.09 38.03
CA ILE A 748 -4.53 1.38 38.71
C ILE A 748 -4.79 0.38 39.84
N ILE A 749 -4.65 -0.92 39.57
CA ILE A 749 -4.92 -1.98 40.55
C ILE A 749 -3.94 -1.85 41.72
N LEU A 750 -2.63 -1.76 41.44
CA LEU A 750 -1.60 -1.69 42.48
C LEU A 750 -1.69 -0.42 43.33
N ASN A 751 -1.88 0.74 42.72
CA ASN A 751 -2.02 2.00 43.47
C ASN A 751 -3.23 1.99 44.41
N ARG A 752 -4.31 1.29 44.03
CA ARG A 752 -5.49 1.18 44.88
C ARG A 752 -5.22 0.29 46.08
N MET A 753 -4.56 -0.85 45.86
CA MET A 753 -4.19 -1.78 46.92
C MET A 753 -3.25 -1.12 47.94
N PHE A 754 -2.18 -0.44 47.49
CA PHE A 754 -1.23 0.22 48.39
C PHE A 754 -1.86 1.34 49.23
N ARG A 755 -2.90 2.00 48.72
CA ARG A 755 -3.60 3.07 49.45
C ARG A 755 -4.45 2.56 50.61
N GLU A 756 -4.91 1.30 50.53
CA GLU A 756 -5.78 0.69 51.54
C GLU A 756 -4.98 -0.06 52.63
N GLU A 757 -3.77 -0.54 52.34
CA GLU A 757 -2.90 -1.18 53.35
C GLU A 757 -2.01 -0.21 54.16
N GLY A 758 -1.77 1.02 53.67
CA GLY A 758 -0.82 1.95 54.30
C GLY A 758 0.64 1.61 53.98
N ALA A 759 1.52 2.60 54.04
CA ALA A 759 2.86 2.63 53.41
C ALA A 759 3.93 1.64 53.94
N GLU A 760 3.60 0.62 54.74
CA GLU A 760 4.59 -0.28 55.38
C GLU A 760 4.43 -1.79 55.09
N GLY A 761 3.48 -2.22 54.27
CA GLY A 761 3.28 -3.65 53.96
C GLY A 761 3.99 -4.14 52.69
N SER A 762 5.07 -4.91 52.80
CA SER A 762 5.53 -5.75 51.68
C SER A 762 4.54 -6.90 51.47
N MET A 763 3.76 -6.86 50.40
CA MET A 763 2.75 -7.88 50.09
C MET A 763 3.42 -9.21 49.67
N ASN A 764 3.43 -10.19 50.57
CA ASN A 764 3.53 -11.59 50.21
C ASN A 764 2.10 -12.11 49.97
N PHE A 765 1.78 -12.45 48.72
CA PHE A 765 0.54 -13.14 48.37
C PHE A 765 0.61 -14.58 48.91
N ASP A 766 0.21 -14.79 50.17
CA ASP A 766 0.14 -16.13 50.75
C ASP A 766 -1.18 -16.81 50.33
N VAL A 767 -1.25 -17.18 49.04
CA VAL A 767 -2.35 -17.97 48.49
C VAL A 767 -2.03 -19.45 48.73
N GLN A 768 -2.09 -19.90 49.98
CA GLN A 768 -2.13 -21.33 50.24
C GLN A 768 -3.44 -21.91 49.71
N ALA A 769 -3.33 -22.53 48.53
CA ALA A 769 -4.37 -23.37 47.96
C ALA A 769 -4.59 -24.61 48.84
N GLY A 770 -5.77 -24.71 49.46
CA GLY A 770 -6.28 -25.95 50.04
C GLY A 770 -6.48 -25.92 51.55
N GLY A 771 -7.59 -25.34 52.00
CA GLY A 771 -8.05 -25.48 53.38
C GLY A 771 -9.38 -24.77 53.60
N SER A 772 -10.38 -25.49 54.12
CA SER A 772 -11.78 -25.09 54.28
C SER A 772 -12.03 -24.02 55.37
N SER A 773 -11.16 -23.01 55.48
CA SER A 773 -11.41 -21.78 56.22
C SER A 773 -10.53 -20.69 55.62
N LEU A 774 -11.07 -19.88 54.71
CA LEU A 774 -10.45 -18.62 54.32
C LEU A 774 -10.18 -17.83 55.61
N SER A 775 -8.90 -17.61 55.95
CA SER A 775 -8.54 -16.70 57.02
C SER A 775 -9.19 -15.34 56.72
N GLN A 776 -9.62 -14.62 57.75
CA GLN A 776 -10.25 -13.30 57.61
C GLN A 776 -9.36 -12.34 56.79
N GLN A 777 -8.04 -12.55 56.85
CA GLN A 777 -7.02 -11.83 56.10
C GLN A 777 -7.06 -12.11 54.59
N GLY A 778 -7.18 -13.37 54.16
CA GLY A 778 -7.29 -13.71 52.73
C GLY A 778 -8.57 -13.17 52.09
N ARG A 779 -9.68 -13.12 52.84
CA ARG A 779 -10.92 -12.48 52.37
C ARG A 779 -10.79 -10.96 52.24
N SER A 780 -10.06 -10.31 53.15
CA SER A 780 -9.78 -8.87 53.09
C SER A 780 -8.95 -8.50 51.87
N GLN A 781 -7.90 -9.27 51.56
CA GLN A 781 -7.04 -9.04 50.39
C GLN A 781 -7.82 -9.17 49.07
N LYS A 782 -8.72 -10.15 48.97
CA LYS A 782 -9.60 -10.29 47.79
C LYS A 782 -10.54 -9.12 47.59
N LEU A 783 -11.10 -8.58 48.68
CA LEU A 783 -11.98 -7.41 48.60
C LEU A 783 -11.22 -6.16 48.14
N MET A 784 -9.99 -5.94 48.62
CA MET A 784 -9.12 -4.85 48.14
C MET A 784 -8.79 -4.99 46.65
N LEU A 785 -8.53 -6.23 46.20
CA LEU A 785 -8.27 -6.51 44.78
C LEU A 785 -9.50 -6.24 43.91
N VAL A 786 -10.69 -6.63 44.38
CA VAL A 786 -11.97 -6.32 43.72
C VAL A 786 -12.18 -4.80 43.63
N ASP A 787 -11.93 -4.04 44.70
CA ASP A 787 -12.02 -2.58 44.64
C ASP A 787 -11.07 -1.95 43.60
N GLY A 788 -9.86 -2.50 43.46
CA GLY A 788 -8.92 -2.17 42.38
C GLY A 788 -9.51 -2.44 40.99
N PHE A 789 -10.10 -3.62 40.78
CA PHE A 789 -10.77 -3.99 39.54
C PHE A 789 -11.98 -3.09 39.25
N HIS A 790 -12.82 -2.76 40.24
CA HIS A 790 -13.96 -1.87 40.06
C HIS A 790 -13.54 -0.48 39.57
N MET A 791 -12.43 0.06 40.07
CA MET A 791 -11.88 1.32 39.57
C MET A 791 -11.44 1.19 38.12
N LEU A 792 -10.74 0.10 37.77
CA LEU A 792 -10.33 -0.17 36.40
C LEU A 792 -11.53 -0.31 35.45
N TRP A 793 -12.57 -1.07 35.84
CA TRP A 793 -13.78 -1.25 35.03
C TRP A 793 -14.48 0.09 34.77
N ARG A 794 -14.51 1.01 35.73
CA ARG A 794 -15.03 2.38 35.52
C ARG A 794 -14.22 3.18 34.50
N VAL A 795 -12.89 3.08 34.55
CA VAL A 795 -12.01 3.71 33.55
C VAL A 795 -12.27 3.12 32.16
N MET A 796 -12.47 1.80 32.08
CA MET A 796 -12.81 1.12 30.83
C MET A 796 -14.17 1.53 30.28
N VAL A 797 -15.18 1.78 31.12
CA VAL A 797 -16.46 2.36 30.69
C VAL A 797 -16.28 3.75 30.09
N GLY A 798 -15.43 4.58 30.70
CA GLY A 798 -15.08 5.89 30.13
C GLY A 798 -14.42 5.78 28.75
N ALA A 799 -13.45 4.88 28.62
CA ALA A 799 -12.77 4.62 27.35
C ALA A 799 -13.72 4.04 26.28
N SER A 800 -14.65 3.16 26.67
CA SER A 800 -15.64 2.58 25.76
C SER A 800 -16.69 3.58 25.33
N ALA A 801 -17.12 4.48 26.22
CA ALA A 801 -18.02 5.57 25.90
C ALA A 801 -17.37 6.56 24.90
N LEU A 802 -16.10 6.91 25.09
CA LEU A 802 -15.35 7.74 24.14
C LEU A 802 -15.23 7.05 22.77
N GLY A 803 -15.01 5.74 22.75
CA GLY A 803 -15.05 4.93 21.53
C GLY A 803 -16.42 4.97 20.85
N GLY A 804 -17.50 4.85 21.62
CA GLY A 804 -18.87 5.01 21.14
C GLY A 804 -19.12 6.37 20.50
N ILE A 805 -18.65 7.46 21.12
CA ILE A 805 -18.75 8.81 20.55
C ILE A 805 -17.98 8.90 19.23
N SER A 806 -16.76 8.34 19.16
CA SER A 806 -15.97 8.33 17.92
C SER A 806 -16.70 7.64 16.76
N SER A 807 -17.49 6.59 17.04
CA SER A 807 -18.24 5.84 16.04
C SER A 807 -19.39 6.62 15.37
N LEU A 808 -19.86 7.70 16.00
CA LEU A 808 -20.90 8.56 15.44
C LEU A 808 -20.39 9.39 14.26
N PHE A 809 -19.08 9.66 14.22
CA PHE A 809 -18.42 10.40 13.15
C PHE A 809 -18.03 9.52 11.96
N VAL A 810 -18.08 8.20 12.12
CA VAL A 810 -17.83 7.23 11.05
C VAL A 810 -19.08 7.17 10.16
N LYS A 811 -18.91 7.56 8.89
CA LYS A 811 -19.97 7.63 7.88
C LYS A 811 -19.91 6.47 6.91
#